data_AF-A0A9D9UF51-F1
#
_entry.id   AF-A0A9D9UF51-F1
#
_cell.length_a   1.000
_cell.length_b   1.000
_cell.length_c   1.000
_cell.angle_alpha   90.00
_cell.angle_beta   90.00
_cell.angle_gamma   90.00
#
_symmetry.space_group_name_H-M   'P 1'
#
loop_
_entity.id
_entity.type
_entity.pdbx_description
1 polymer ?
#
loop_
_entity_poly.entity_id
_entity_poly.type
_entity_poly.pdbx_seq_one_letter_code
_entity_poly.pdbx_strand_id
1 'polypeptide(L)'
;MKNIFILLFLSFTTWSNAQIINIPDVNFKNRLLNCASCAVHEDGANGVDKNKDGEIQQSEAESIVKLFLPNSNIISLEGIEAFINLKDLNCQSNKIVSINLTANTQLKTLNVVSNTLTSIDVSKQIQLDSFLCDFNKITNLDISLNPVLRYLRCSNSDLTSIRFNTFLKSLTCNNTKVSDLTDMPSTIQNLNLLGNKLTKLDLKNFSDLTYLNAEKNLITNFVQPEFSKLKTIFLRDNRLDSLIITDMSLLTDLRMDENNPNLKKIVVKRNPLLKVLSLGNSSSPNYIDVSHNDLTTLNLSNMYQISHLDYSHNKITGFYTGNNAGILKYLDASNNAITSIDQFHEAIYSSLTYFDISHNVPTQIILAKLPNIDLDLPTFGDLTFMTIGGAKSFKINPQPKLATFIASGDVGQQIILDGHPNLKEIHIVKNWKSVRILNSATSSLNLYILSSEMDTLIIYNLPNITSLNIQSNKVKHLKLEKLSKLQSLTISLPILSLKMNSLPILKQLTLQGNQSNSKINLELTGQDLPLLEYIDVGGYSVNEIQLKDLNNLKNVFQLSADKPSFSNLPALQNLRIYNAKLINNSVEKLVLNNFKSLEKIHMEWNNNENSGLKEVVFLNVPKLSDIYLNFKNMPEINNIDLSACKQLNKLYITTSGLIQHLNLKNNNSEWSSFWVPSGNLKSICVDDENETQKIIALVPVFTWPQNTTVFNSSCSFSSGYQYNLLTGKIKLELASDTCRNSTGVATLIPLTLSENNNIYHTFSDLKGEYHIYPESLNKPYRLTTVGELNHYTLFAPPTDISFDKFYDTKIVDLCLIPNGIHHDLEVTIIPVDRARPGFDSKYKLVYKNKGNTILSGEVSFSFDDDYADLVSSVPGTDLQSEGQLMYKYTELKPFESGEIFITLHLNAPTDTPALNDNEILIFTSIISSDKSESTPTDNTFKLIQTVVNSYDPNDKTCLQGQKITPEVVGKYVDYIIRFENLGTAEAVNVTIRDVIDLKTFDINSLKPTDASHPFETRISDGNVVEFIFENINLPYDDANNDGYVAFRIKTLPTLVLGDSLKNLADLYFDYNFPIRTNEAQTTVALSVSATDRISSDAKIFPNPVKDILQISTDEVWTKAEIYDIAGRILRSLPLNGSAIDVSNLKSGTYIILLKNGDKVGNIKFVKM
;
A
#
# COMPACT_ATOMS: atom_id res chain seq x y z
N MET A 1 77.95 -39.38 -70.61
CA MET A 1 77.77 -38.73 -71.92
C MET A 1 76.84 -37.52 -71.76
N LYS A 2 77.41 -36.41 -71.30
CA LYS A 2 76.96 -35.04 -71.65
C LYS A 2 77.59 -34.73 -73.02
N ASN A 3 76.92 -33.92 -73.87
CA ASN A 3 77.45 -33.26 -75.09
C ASN A 3 76.91 -33.68 -76.49
N ILE A 4 75.68 -34.18 -76.66
CA ILE A 4 75.12 -34.34 -78.03
C ILE A 4 73.79 -33.63 -78.30
N PHE A 5 73.02 -33.18 -77.30
CA PHE A 5 71.75 -32.47 -77.56
C PHE A 5 71.82 -30.94 -77.49
N ILE A 6 73.00 -30.36 -77.32
CA ILE A 6 73.22 -28.89 -77.36
C ILE A 6 73.36 -28.36 -78.82
N LEU A 7 73.43 -29.25 -79.82
CA LEU A 7 73.64 -28.88 -81.23
C LEU A 7 72.37 -28.73 -82.08
N LEU A 8 71.18 -28.91 -81.50
CA LEU A 8 69.89 -28.63 -82.14
C LEU A 8 69.26 -27.31 -81.62
N PHE A 9 70.12 -26.38 -81.20
CA PHE A 9 69.77 -25.01 -80.78
C PHE A 9 70.09 -23.95 -81.85
N LEU A 10 70.40 -24.34 -83.10
CA LEU A 10 71.03 -23.42 -84.08
C LEU A 10 70.37 -23.35 -85.46
N SER A 11 69.07 -23.65 -85.59
CA SER A 11 68.38 -23.42 -86.87
C SER A 11 66.90 -23.08 -86.74
N PHE A 12 66.54 -22.18 -85.82
CA PHE A 12 65.33 -21.35 -85.91
C PHE A 12 65.53 -20.06 -85.11
N THR A 13 66.55 -19.27 -85.48
CA THR A 13 66.56 -17.83 -85.18
C THR A 13 65.59 -17.16 -86.15
N THR A 14 64.29 -17.33 -85.94
CA THR A 14 63.35 -16.31 -86.39
C THR A 14 63.54 -15.13 -85.45
N TRP A 15 63.96 -13.99 -85.99
CA TRP A 15 63.95 -12.71 -85.31
C TRP A 15 62.60 -12.51 -84.60
N SER A 16 62.52 -12.79 -83.31
CA SER A 16 61.51 -12.15 -82.48
C SER A 16 62.02 -10.73 -82.26
N ASN A 17 61.76 -9.84 -83.22
CA ASN A 17 61.87 -8.42 -82.94
C ASN A 17 61.01 -8.17 -81.69
N ALA A 18 61.61 -7.61 -80.64
CA ALA A 18 60.86 -7.19 -79.47
C ALA A 18 59.71 -6.30 -79.97
N GLN A 19 58.48 -6.62 -79.55
CA GLN A 19 57.30 -5.91 -80.04
C GLN A 19 57.40 -4.43 -79.69
N ILE A 20 57.55 -3.58 -80.70
CA ILE A 20 57.59 -2.12 -80.54
C ILE A 20 56.17 -1.62 -80.31
N ILE A 21 55.98 -0.77 -79.31
CA ILE A 21 54.69 -0.20 -78.96
C ILE A 21 54.36 0.93 -79.95
N ASN A 22 53.15 0.92 -80.50
CA ASN A 22 52.68 2.02 -81.34
C ASN A 22 52.33 3.23 -80.47
N ILE A 23 53.08 4.33 -80.62
CA ILE A 23 52.86 5.60 -79.91
C ILE A 23 52.74 6.70 -80.98
N PRO A 24 51.53 6.98 -81.49
CA PRO A 24 51.34 7.88 -82.64
C PRO A 24 51.47 9.36 -82.29
N ASP A 25 51.27 9.75 -81.03
CA ASP A 25 51.50 11.12 -80.58
C ASP A 25 53.00 11.39 -80.42
N VAL A 26 53.54 12.27 -81.27
CA VAL A 26 54.98 12.60 -81.31
C VAL A 26 55.45 13.22 -79.99
N ASN A 27 54.62 14.02 -79.31
CA ASN A 27 54.99 14.61 -78.03
C ASN A 27 55.02 13.54 -76.93
N PHE A 28 54.09 12.57 -76.97
CA PHE A 28 54.10 11.44 -76.05
C PHE A 28 55.32 10.55 -76.27
N LYS A 29 55.60 10.15 -77.53
CA LYS A 29 56.79 9.34 -77.87
C LYS A 29 58.07 10.06 -77.47
N ASN A 30 58.23 11.33 -77.84
CA ASN A 30 59.41 12.13 -77.47
C ASN A 30 59.58 12.27 -75.96
N ARG A 31 58.47 12.40 -75.22
CA ARG A 31 58.52 12.50 -73.77
C ARG A 31 59.01 11.19 -73.15
N LEU A 32 58.59 10.04 -73.65
CA LEU A 32 59.02 8.71 -73.18
C LEU A 32 60.50 8.42 -73.52
N LEU A 33 60.96 8.76 -74.73
CA LEU A 33 62.35 8.58 -75.14
C LEU A 33 63.31 9.46 -74.33
N ASN A 34 62.91 10.70 -74.04
CA ASN A 34 63.73 11.67 -73.30
C ASN A 34 63.44 11.68 -71.78
N CYS A 35 62.89 10.58 -71.26
CA CYS A 35 62.27 10.50 -69.93
C CYS A 35 63.26 10.19 -68.78
N ALA A 36 64.34 10.95 -68.60
CA ALA A 36 65.39 10.58 -67.63
C ALA A 36 64.94 10.49 -66.15
N SER A 37 63.85 11.16 -65.77
CA SER A 37 63.28 11.14 -64.41
C SER A 37 61.75 11.05 -64.40
N CYS A 38 61.17 10.89 -65.58
CA CYS A 38 59.73 11.00 -65.78
C CYS A 38 59.04 9.63 -65.71
N ALA A 39 59.78 8.54 -65.68
CA ALA A 39 59.29 7.17 -65.54
C ALA A 39 60.17 6.43 -64.54
N VAL A 40 59.55 5.60 -63.69
CA VAL A 40 60.21 4.88 -62.61
C VAL A 40 59.85 3.40 -62.69
N HIS A 41 60.86 2.55 -62.56
CA HIS A 41 60.77 1.09 -62.48
C HIS A 41 60.50 0.62 -61.05
N GLU A 42 60.15 -0.65 -60.86
CA GLU A 42 59.92 -1.19 -59.51
C GLU A 42 61.19 -1.21 -58.63
N ASP A 43 62.37 -1.33 -59.24
CA ASP A 43 63.68 -1.26 -58.57
C ASP A 43 64.17 0.19 -58.32
N GLY A 44 63.39 1.19 -58.73
CA GLY A 44 63.73 2.61 -58.61
C GLY A 44 64.61 3.18 -59.72
N ALA A 45 64.96 2.39 -60.75
CA ALA A 45 65.58 2.92 -61.95
C ALA A 45 64.65 3.93 -62.67
N ASN A 46 65.23 4.85 -63.43
CA ASN A 46 64.48 5.85 -64.20
C ASN A 46 64.67 5.69 -65.70
N GLY A 47 63.70 6.17 -66.48
CA GLY A 47 63.72 6.11 -67.95
C GLY A 47 62.87 4.97 -68.52
N VAL A 48 62.44 5.13 -69.77
CA VAL A 48 61.63 4.12 -70.47
C VAL A 48 62.49 3.39 -71.50
N ASP A 49 63.10 4.12 -72.44
CA ASP A 49 64.04 3.59 -73.43
C ASP A 49 65.39 3.23 -72.76
N LYS A 50 65.51 1.96 -72.35
CA LYS A 50 66.66 1.44 -71.59
C LYS A 50 67.82 1.10 -72.52
N ASN A 51 67.52 0.63 -73.72
CA ASN A 51 68.52 0.22 -74.69
C ASN A 51 69.00 1.39 -75.59
N LYS A 52 68.31 2.54 -75.54
CA LYS A 52 68.59 3.79 -76.28
C LYS A 52 68.52 3.63 -77.79
N ASP A 53 67.66 2.75 -78.27
CA ASP A 53 67.47 2.51 -79.71
C ASP A 53 66.45 3.44 -80.37
N GLY A 54 65.83 4.34 -79.59
CA GLY A 54 64.88 5.33 -80.10
C GLY A 54 63.46 4.79 -80.29
N GLU A 55 63.21 3.54 -79.90
CA GLU A 55 61.90 2.90 -79.90
C GLU A 55 61.54 2.44 -78.47
N ILE A 56 60.26 2.24 -78.17
CA ILE A 56 59.82 1.70 -76.87
C ILE A 56 59.34 0.27 -77.09
N GLN A 57 60.01 -0.70 -76.47
CA GLN A 57 59.58 -2.10 -76.54
C GLN A 57 58.57 -2.47 -75.47
N GLN A 58 57.76 -3.49 -75.73
CA GLN A 58 56.79 -4.05 -74.79
C GLN A 58 57.40 -4.31 -73.40
N SER A 59 58.58 -4.96 -73.36
CA SER A 59 59.29 -5.26 -72.10
C SER A 59 59.73 -4.00 -71.34
N GLU A 60 60.01 -2.90 -72.05
CA GLU A 60 60.39 -1.64 -71.42
C GLU A 60 59.17 -0.97 -70.78
N ALA A 61 58.03 -0.90 -71.49
CA ALA A 61 56.81 -0.36 -70.92
C ALA A 61 56.27 -1.19 -69.74
N GLU A 62 56.33 -2.53 -69.83
CA GLU A 62 55.91 -3.44 -68.76
C GLU A 62 56.74 -3.26 -67.48
N SER A 63 57.98 -2.78 -67.57
CA SER A 63 58.83 -2.56 -66.40
C SER A 63 58.52 -1.28 -65.62
N ILE A 64 57.74 -0.36 -66.20
CA ILE A 64 57.41 0.94 -65.59
C ILE A 64 56.24 0.83 -64.62
N VAL A 65 56.45 1.36 -63.42
CA VAL A 65 55.44 1.43 -62.35
C VAL A 65 54.97 2.85 -62.04
N LYS A 66 55.72 3.90 -62.42
CA LYS A 66 55.26 5.30 -62.30
C LYS A 66 55.61 6.09 -63.55
N LEU A 67 54.71 6.97 -63.98
CA LEU A 67 54.89 7.79 -65.17
C LEU A 67 54.37 9.22 -64.94
N PHE A 68 55.25 10.19 -65.15
CA PHE A 68 55.08 11.62 -64.90
C PHE A 68 55.31 12.43 -66.18
N LEU A 69 54.20 12.79 -66.84
CA LEU A 69 54.12 13.48 -68.11
C LEU A 69 53.45 14.87 -67.99
N PRO A 70 53.80 15.73 -67.00
CA PRO A 70 53.16 17.04 -66.90
C PRO A 70 53.60 17.97 -68.04
N ASN A 71 52.73 18.87 -68.47
CA ASN A 71 53.07 20.01 -69.32
C ASN A 71 53.91 19.66 -70.58
N SER A 72 53.49 18.63 -71.30
CA SER A 72 54.24 18.07 -72.44
C SER A 72 53.53 18.28 -73.78
N ASN A 73 52.45 19.06 -73.83
CA ASN A 73 51.61 19.27 -75.02
C ASN A 73 51.10 17.96 -75.67
N ILE A 74 50.92 16.90 -74.87
CA ILE A 74 50.41 15.62 -75.34
C ILE A 74 48.92 15.75 -75.68
N ILE A 75 48.50 15.19 -76.82
CA ILE A 75 47.12 15.20 -77.29
C ILE A 75 46.49 13.80 -77.17
N SER A 76 47.27 12.74 -77.41
CA SER A 76 46.84 11.34 -77.25
C SER A 76 47.84 10.54 -76.42
N LEU A 77 47.31 9.66 -75.55
CA LEU A 77 48.09 8.67 -74.80
C LEU A 77 47.97 7.26 -75.40
N GLU A 78 47.56 7.13 -76.65
CA GLU A 78 47.57 5.83 -77.34
C GLU A 78 48.96 5.18 -77.24
N GLY A 79 49.00 3.92 -76.78
CA GLY A 79 50.21 3.19 -76.41
C GLY A 79 50.42 3.06 -74.90
N ILE A 80 49.69 3.82 -74.07
CA ILE A 80 49.73 3.70 -72.60
C ILE A 80 49.26 2.31 -72.12
N GLU A 81 48.45 1.62 -72.93
CA GLU A 81 47.92 0.30 -72.63
C GLU A 81 49.02 -0.78 -72.48
N ALA A 82 50.20 -0.55 -73.03
CA ALA A 82 51.36 -1.45 -72.88
C ALA A 82 52.02 -1.36 -71.49
N PHE A 83 51.75 -0.30 -70.73
CA PHE A 83 52.31 -0.07 -69.38
C PHE A 83 51.48 -0.80 -68.32
N ILE A 84 51.38 -2.13 -68.40
CA ILE A 84 50.44 -2.95 -67.61
C ILE A 84 50.72 -2.95 -66.11
N ASN A 85 51.96 -2.66 -65.68
CA ASN A 85 52.37 -2.61 -64.28
C ASN A 85 52.33 -1.19 -63.68
N LEU A 86 51.76 -0.22 -64.41
CA LEU A 86 51.70 1.17 -63.98
C LEU A 86 50.81 1.34 -62.74
N LYS A 87 51.39 1.92 -61.68
CA LYS A 87 50.76 2.21 -60.38
C LYS A 87 50.46 3.70 -60.21
N ASP A 88 51.31 4.59 -60.72
CA ASP A 88 51.07 6.05 -60.65
C ASP A 88 51.17 6.67 -62.05
N LEU A 89 50.09 7.31 -62.51
CA LEU A 89 50.07 8.07 -63.77
C LEU A 89 49.74 9.54 -63.50
N ASN A 90 50.65 10.44 -63.84
CA ASN A 90 50.43 11.87 -63.84
C ASN A 90 50.65 12.44 -65.24
N CYS A 91 49.58 12.85 -65.90
CA CYS A 91 49.61 13.51 -67.21
C CYS A 91 48.91 14.87 -67.19
N GLN A 92 49.05 15.60 -66.07
CA GLN A 92 48.42 16.91 -65.88
C GLN A 92 48.94 17.98 -66.87
N SER A 93 48.13 19.02 -67.11
CA SER A 93 48.48 20.17 -67.94
C SER A 93 48.87 19.79 -69.37
N ASN A 94 48.08 18.92 -70.00
CA ASN A 94 48.24 18.55 -71.41
C ASN A 94 46.96 18.94 -72.20
N LYS A 95 46.80 18.40 -73.40
CA LYS A 95 45.65 18.66 -74.29
C LYS A 95 44.89 17.36 -74.60
N ILE A 96 44.88 16.43 -73.64
CA ILE A 96 44.34 15.08 -73.82
C ILE A 96 42.81 15.17 -73.88
N VAL A 97 42.24 14.64 -74.96
CA VAL A 97 40.78 14.65 -75.21
C VAL A 97 40.10 13.37 -74.74
N SER A 98 40.78 12.23 -74.85
CA SER A 98 40.33 10.93 -74.38
C SER A 98 41.53 10.09 -73.93
N ILE A 99 41.32 9.21 -72.97
CA ILE A 99 42.32 8.28 -72.45
C ILE A 99 41.70 6.89 -72.28
N ASN A 100 42.40 5.86 -72.73
CA ASN A 100 42.02 4.47 -72.51
C ASN A 100 42.98 3.84 -71.49
N LEU A 101 42.46 3.47 -70.33
CA LEU A 101 43.23 2.87 -69.24
C LEU A 101 42.89 1.40 -69.00
N THR A 102 42.16 0.75 -69.91
CA THR A 102 41.58 -0.60 -69.68
C THR A 102 42.63 -1.63 -69.26
N ALA A 103 43.86 -1.54 -69.79
CA ALA A 103 44.97 -2.45 -69.48
C ALA A 103 45.78 -2.08 -68.23
N ASN A 104 45.70 -0.82 -67.77
CA ASN A 104 46.47 -0.32 -66.62
C ASN A 104 45.74 -0.61 -65.29
N THR A 105 45.45 -1.87 -65.02
CA THR A 105 44.59 -2.30 -63.89
C THR A 105 45.25 -2.13 -62.50
N GLN A 106 46.57 -1.89 -62.47
CA GLN A 106 47.35 -1.71 -61.23
C GLN A 106 47.42 -0.26 -60.74
N LEU A 107 46.79 0.69 -61.44
CA LEU A 107 46.84 2.11 -61.06
C LEU A 107 46.23 2.34 -59.67
N LYS A 108 47.00 3.05 -58.85
CA LYS A 108 46.68 3.54 -57.51
C LYS A 108 46.50 5.05 -57.47
N THR A 109 47.27 5.78 -58.29
CA THR A 109 47.15 7.23 -58.43
C THR A 109 46.96 7.61 -59.88
N LEU A 110 45.93 8.40 -60.17
CA LEU A 110 45.68 8.98 -61.49
C LEU A 110 45.51 10.50 -61.37
N ASN A 111 46.38 11.24 -62.05
CA ASN A 111 46.30 12.69 -62.17
C ASN A 111 46.20 13.10 -63.64
N VAL A 112 45.01 13.56 -64.03
CA VAL A 112 44.67 14.07 -65.37
C VAL A 112 44.24 15.54 -65.33
N VAL A 113 44.64 16.28 -64.27
CA VAL A 113 44.26 17.67 -64.04
C VAL A 113 44.64 18.56 -65.24
N SER A 114 43.81 19.55 -65.57
CA SER A 114 44.07 20.53 -66.64
C SER A 114 44.29 19.85 -68.00
N ASN A 115 43.28 19.12 -68.45
CA ASN A 115 43.20 18.55 -69.79
C ASN A 115 41.86 18.97 -70.43
N THR A 116 41.50 18.35 -71.55
CA THR A 116 40.25 18.62 -72.27
C THR A 116 39.34 17.40 -72.31
N LEU A 117 39.46 16.51 -71.32
CA LEU A 117 38.67 15.28 -71.22
C LEU A 117 37.19 15.59 -71.12
N THR A 118 36.39 14.95 -71.97
CA THR A 118 34.91 15.04 -71.93
C THR A 118 34.28 13.88 -71.16
N SER A 119 35.00 12.76 -71.06
CA SER A 119 34.65 11.57 -70.30
C SER A 119 35.92 10.82 -69.90
N ILE A 120 35.81 9.97 -68.89
CA ILE A 120 36.88 9.06 -68.48
C ILE A 120 36.25 7.81 -67.86
N ASP A 121 36.69 6.63 -68.29
CA ASP A 121 36.31 5.36 -67.68
C ASP A 121 37.46 4.87 -66.79
N VAL A 122 37.16 4.72 -65.49
CA VAL A 122 38.10 4.21 -64.48
C VAL A 122 37.63 2.86 -63.89
N SER A 123 36.65 2.21 -64.51
CA SER A 123 36.00 0.99 -64.00
C SER A 123 36.94 -0.21 -63.82
N LYS A 124 38.10 -0.21 -64.50
CA LYS A 124 39.12 -1.26 -64.40
C LYS A 124 40.21 -0.96 -63.38
N GLN A 125 40.29 0.27 -62.88
CA GLN A 125 41.28 0.71 -61.90
C GLN A 125 40.78 0.41 -60.48
N ILE A 126 40.56 -0.87 -60.17
CA ILE A 126 40.01 -1.30 -58.88
C ILE A 126 40.93 -1.01 -57.69
N GLN A 127 42.22 -0.73 -57.95
CA GLN A 127 43.22 -0.36 -56.94
C GLN A 127 43.40 1.17 -56.75
N LEU A 128 42.61 1.98 -57.45
CA LEU A 128 42.74 3.44 -57.43
C LEU A 128 42.43 3.99 -56.03
N ASP A 129 43.42 4.62 -55.39
CA ASP A 129 43.33 5.26 -54.07
C ASP A 129 43.12 6.78 -54.18
N SER A 130 43.71 7.41 -55.21
CA SER A 130 43.65 8.85 -55.44
C SER A 130 43.40 9.19 -56.91
N PHE A 131 42.38 10.01 -57.16
CA PHE A 131 42.00 10.45 -58.50
C PHE A 131 41.82 11.97 -58.56
N LEU A 132 42.63 12.61 -59.42
CA LEU A 132 42.62 14.04 -59.64
C LEU A 132 42.28 14.32 -61.10
N CYS A 133 41.12 14.93 -61.35
CA CYS A 133 40.63 15.28 -62.68
C CYS A 133 40.10 16.72 -62.77
N ASP A 134 40.55 17.61 -61.87
CA ASP A 134 40.18 19.03 -61.91
C ASP A 134 40.47 19.66 -63.28
N PHE A 135 39.73 20.73 -63.64
CA PHE A 135 39.92 21.49 -64.88
C PHE A 135 39.85 20.61 -66.14
N ASN A 136 38.76 19.86 -66.27
CA ASN A 136 38.41 19.12 -67.48
C ASN A 136 36.99 19.50 -67.93
N LYS A 137 36.48 18.88 -69.00
CA LYS A 137 35.11 19.06 -69.51
C LYS A 137 34.22 17.84 -69.23
N ILE A 138 34.55 17.10 -68.16
CA ILE A 138 33.81 15.90 -67.77
C ILE A 138 32.43 16.31 -67.27
N THR A 139 31.39 15.70 -67.82
CA THR A 139 29.99 16.00 -67.48
C THR A 139 29.39 15.02 -66.47
N ASN A 140 29.85 13.78 -66.46
CA ASN A 140 29.46 12.73 -65.52
C ASN A 140 30.68 11.91 -65.12
N LEU A 141 30.74 11.49 -63.86
CA LEU A 141 31.84 10.68 -63.35
C LEU A 141 31.30 9.47 -62.56
N ASP A 142 31.72 8.26 -62.94
CA ASP A 142 31.39 7.03 -62.22
C ASP A 142 32.65 6.48 -61.55
N ILE A 143 32.66 6.47 -60.21
CA ILE A 143 33.71 5.85 -59.39
C ILE A 143 33.18 4.67 -58.57
N SER A 144 31.95 4.22 -58.83
CA SER A 144 31.29 3.17 -58.03
C SER A 144 32.04 1.83 -58.06
N LEU A 145 32.83 1.59 -59.11
CA LEU A 145 33.63 0.39 -59.31
C LEU A 145 35.09 0.53 -58.79
N ASN A 146 35.40 1.60 -58.06
CA ASN A 146 36.73 1.82 -57.47
C ASN A 146 36.66 1.65 -55.93
N PRO A 147 36.63 0.41 -55.40
CA PRO A 147 36.29 0.14 -54.00
C PRO A 147 37.31 0.68 -52.99
N VAL A 148 38.53 1.02 -53.42
CA VAL A 148 39.58 1.53 -52.52
C VAL A 148 39.85 3.03 -52.66
N LEU A 149 39.10 3.74 -53.51
CA LEU A 149 39.31 5.17 -53.75
C LEU A 149 38.97 5.99 -52.50
N ARG A 150 39.95 6.76 -52.00
CA ARG A 150 39.83 7.58 -50.78
C ARG A 150 39.83 9.07 -51.07
N TYR A 151 40.47 9.50 -52.15
CA TYR A 151 40.66 10.92 -52.47
C TYR A 151 40.20 11.22 -53.89
N LEU A 152 39.17 12.08 -54.02
CA LEU A 152 38.69 12.56 -55.32
C LEU A 152 38.78 14.08 -55.39
N ARG A 153 39.43 14.57 -56.45
CA ARG A 153 39.37 15.98 -56.85
C ARG A 153 38.85 16.11 -58.27
N CYS A 154 37.77 16.85 -58.44
CA CYS A 154 37.07 16.98 -59.72
C CYS A 154 36.55 18.41 -59.97
N SER A 155 37.19 19.41 -59.37
CA SER A 155 36.77 20.81 -59.41
C SER A 155 36.89 21.43 -60.81
N ASN A 156 36.17 22.52 -61.05
CA ASN A 156 36.23 23.30 -62.28
C ASN A 156 36.01 22.43 -63.53
N SER A 157 35.00 21.56 -63.46
CA SER A 157 34.54 20.74 -64.57
C SER A 157 33.05 20.99 -64.83
N ASP A 158 32.56 20.57 -66.00
CA ASP A 158 31.13 20.65 -66.35
C ASP A 158 30.27 19.55 -65.68
N LEU A 159 30.73 19.01 -64.54
CA LEU A 159 30.11 17.89 -63.84
C LEU A 159 28.68 18.23 -63.39
N THR A 160 27.76 17.33 -63.71
CA THR A 160 26.34 17.42 -63.31
C THR A 160 25.94 16.28 -62.38
N SER A 161 26.60 15.13 -62.47
CA SER A 161 26.39 13.97 -61.59
C SER A 161 27.70 13.22 -61.30
N ILE A 162 27.75 12.56 -60.14
CA ILE A 162 28.82 11.66 -59.71
C ILE A 162 28.17 10.41 -59.13
N ARG A 163 28.66 9.22 -59.48
CA ARG A 163 28.30 7.97 -58.78
C ARG A 163 29.44 7.56 -57.88
N PHE A 164 29.18 7.46 -56.57
CA PHE A 164 30.23 7.26 -55.58
C PHE A 164 30.56 5.80 -55.31
N ASN A 165 31.79 5.57 -54.80
CA ASN A 165 32.12 4.34 -54.08
C ASN A 165 31.69 4.44 -52.61
N THR A 166 31.89 3.36 -51.84
CA THR A 166 31.49 3.31 -50.42
C THR A 166 32.55 3.78 -49.43
N PHE A 167 33.78 4.09 -49.86
CA PHE A 167 34.93 4.32 -48.96
C PHE A 167 35.62 5.68 -49.11
N LEU A 168 35.03 6.61 -49.87
CA LEU A 168 35.61 7.93 -50.09
C LEU A 168 35.80 8.69 -48.77
N LYS A 169 36.99 9.26 -48.56
CA LYS A 169 37.34 10.03 -47.35
C LYS A 169 37.42 11.53 -47.60
N SER A 170 37.73 11.93 -48.83
CA SER A 170 37.88 13.34 -49.20
C SER A 170 37.29 13.60 -50.57
N LEU A 171 36.42 14.61 -50.65
CA LEU A 171 35.84 15.09 -51.89
C LEU A 171 36.08 16.60 -52.02
N THR A 172 36.76 16.99 -53.09
CA THR A 172 36.83 18.37 -53.56
C THR A 172 36.17 18.47 -54.93
N CYS A 173 34.98 19.06 -54.97
CA CYS A 173 34.14 19.21 -56.15
C CYS A 173 33.69 20.67 -56.25
N ASN A 174 34.66 21.58 -56.41
CA ASN A 174 34.37 23.02 -56.41
C ASN A 174 34.03 23.52 -57.81
N ASN A 175 33.18 24.54 -57.92
CA ASN A 175 32.85 25.23 -59.16
C ASN A 175 32.42 24.26 -60.27
N THR A 176 31.47 23.38 -59.96
CA THR A 176 30.85 22.48 -60.95
C THR A 176 29.37 22.82 -61.12
N LYS A 177 28.61 21.95 -61.81
CA LYS A 177 27.16 22.11 -62.03
C LYS A 177 26.34 21.08 -61.27
N VAL A 178 26.94 20.36 -60.33
CA VAL A 178 26.27 19.35 -59.52
C VAL A 178 25.14 19.99 -58.71
N SER A 179 23.97 19.37 -58.75
CA SER A 179 22.77 19.80 -58.04
C SER A 179 22.24 18.75 -57.05
N ASP A 180 22.75 17.53 -57.12
CA ASP A 180 22.41 16.40 -56.26
C ASP A 180 23.67 15.60 -55.88
N LEU A 181 23.80 15.29 -54.60
CA LEU A 181 24.89 14.51 -53.98
C LEU A 181 24.34 13.58 -52.89
N THR A 182 23.10 13.11 -53.06
CA THR A 182 22.39 12.30 -52.06
C THR A 182 22.99 10.90 -51.86
N ASP A 183 23.74 10.37 -52.83
CA ASP A 183 24.38 9.05 -52.80
C ASP A 183 25.83 9.06 -52.26
N MET A 184 26.29 10.22 -51.76
CA MET A 184 27.63 10.39 -51.22
C MET A 184 27.87 9.55 -49.94
N PRO A 185 29.03 8.88 -49.79
CA PRO A 185 29.29 7.98 -48.67
C PRO A 185 29.54 8.74 -47.36
N SER A 186 28.99 8.23 -46.25
CA SER A 186 29.14 8.80 -44.90
C SER A 186 30.58 8.74 -44.33
N THR A 187 31.49 8.03 -45.00
CA THR A 187 32.91 7.91 -44.63
C THR A 187 33.73 9.18 -44.87
N ILE A 188 33.14 10.20 -45.51
CA ILE A 188 33.84 11.44 -45.85
C ILE A 188 34.19 12.24 -44.60
N GLN A 189 35.46 12.65 -44.54
CA GLN A 189 36.05 13.45 -43.46
C GLN A 189 36.26 14.91 -43.89
N ASN A 190 36.50 15.15 -45.19
CA ASN A 190 36.74 16.47 -45.76
C ASN A 190 35.85 16.67 -47.00
N LEU A 191 34.93 17.63 -46.91
CA LEU A 191 33.96 17.90 -47.96
C LEU A 191 34.04 19.36 -48.41
N ASN A 192 34.44 19.58 -49.65
CA ASN A 192 34.47 20.90 -50.27
C ASN A 192 33.61 20.90 -51.54
N LEU A 193 32.54 21.68 -51.49
CA LEU A 193 31.45 21.79 -52.46
C LEU A 193 31.19 23.26 -52.84
N LEU A 194 32.21 24.11 -52.71
CA LEU A 194 32.12 25.54 -53.04
C LEU A 194 31.61 25.74 -54.47
N GLY A 195 30.61 26.61 -54.67
CA GLY A 195 30.24 27.06 -56.01
C GLY A 195 29.52 26.02 -56.87
N ASN A 196 28.49 25.35 -56.33
CA ASN A 196 27.67 24.38 -57.06
C ASN A 196 26.20 24.82 -57.13
N LYS A 197 25.30 23.91 -57.52
CA LYS A 197 23.85 24.16 -57.66
C LYS A 197 23.03 23.40 -56.62
N LEU A 198 23.61 23.06 -55.48
CA LEU A 198 22.93 22.26 -54.44
C LEU A 198 21.81 23.08 -53.81
N THR A 199 20.61 22.50 -53.74
CA THR A 199 19.46 23.13 -53.06
C THR A 199 19.20 22.58 -51.66
N LYS A 200 19.76 21.41 -51.37
CA LYS A 200 19.68 20.69 -50.10
C LYS A 200 21.02 20.05 -49.79
N LEU A 201 21.35 19.95 -48.51
CA LEU A 201 22.53 19.24 -48.04
C LEU A 201 22.18 18.52 -46.74
N ASP A 202 21.95 17.21 -46.83
CA ASP A 202 21.65 16.36 -45.69
C ASP A 202 22.91 15.59 -45.27
N LEU A 203 23.45 15.92 -44.10
CA LEU A 203 24.66 15.32 -43.57
C LEU A 203 24.41 14.46 -42.34
N LYS A 204 23.16 14.10 -42.04
CA LYS A 204 22.78 13.42 -40.80
C LYS A 204 23.69 12.24 -40.43
N ASN A 205 24.06 11.41 -41.40
CA ASN A 205 24.86 10.19 -41.19
C ASN A 205 26.38 10.39 -41.29
N PHE A 206 26.89 11.62 -41.44
CA PHE A 206 28.31 11.91 -41.67
C PHE A 206 29.09 12.17 -40.38
N SER A 207 29.12 11.18 -39.47
CA SER A 207 29.75 11.31 -38.14
C SER A 207 31.27 11.55 -38.18
N ASP A 208 31.94 11.11 -39.25
CA ASP A 208 33.39 11.28 -39.44
C ASP A 208 33.78 12.62 -40.06
N LEU A 209 32.82 13.45 -40.46
CA LEU A 209 33.09 14.73 -41.11
C LEU A 209 33.80 15.70 -40.15
N THR A 210 34.92 16.27 -40.60
CA THR A 210 35.76 17.20 -39.82
C THR A 210 35.79 18.62 -40.41
N TYR A 211 35.57 18.73 -41.72
CA TYR A 211 35.58 19.98 -42.48
C TYR A 211 34.47 20.01 -43.54
N LEU A 212 33.69 21.09 -43.55
CA LEU A 212 32.68 21.38 -44.56
C LEU A 212 32.84 22.78 -45.15
N ASN A 213 32.96 22.85 -46.47
CA ASN A 213 32.71 24.07 -47.23
C ASN A 213 31.59 23.83 -48.25
N ALA A 214 30.45 24.51 -48.07
CA ALA A 214 29.32 24.49 -48.99
C ALA A 214 28.89 25.91 -49.37
N GLU A 215 29.85 26.84 -49.42
CA GLU A 215 29.62 28.23 -49.82
C GLU A 215 29.16 28.33 -51.29
N LYS A 216 28.45 29.42 -51.62
CA LYS A 216 28.00 29.75 -52.99
C LYS A 216 27.18 28.63 -53.64
N ASN A 217 26.17 28.16 -52.92
CA ASN A 217 25.19 27.20 -53.41
C ASN A 217 23.77 27.81 -53.35
N LEU A 218 22.74 26.99 -53.54
CA LEU A 218 21.34 27.37 -53.45
C LEU A 218 20.65 26.69 -52.25
N ILE A 219 21.41 26.36 -51.20
CA ILE A 219 20.93 25.52 -50.10
C ILE A 219 19.86 26.28 -49.32
N THR A 220 18.66 25.69 -49.26
CA THR A 220 17.52 26.17 -48.48
C THR A 220 17.40 25.45 -47.15
N ASN A 221 17.79 24.17 -47.14
CA ASN A 221 17.76 23.29 -45.98
C ASN A 221 19.13 22.62 -45.76
N PHE A 222 19.75 22.92 -44.63
CA PHE A 222 20.99 22.31 -44.15
C PHE A 222 20.66 21.41 -42.96
N VAL A 223 20.99 20.12 -43.06
CA VAL A 223 20.87 19.16 -41.95
C VAL A 223 22.28 18.81 -41.48
N GLN A 224 22.59 19.14 -40.22
CA GLN A 224 23.88 18.85 -39.61
C GLN A 224 24.11 17.33 -39.41
N PRO A 225 25.37 16.88 -39.29
CA PRO A 225 25.70 15.51 -38.89
C PRO A 225 25.37 15.18 -37.42
N GLU A 226 24.88 13.98 -37.17
CA GLU A 226 24.75 13.41 -35.82
C GLU A 226 26.14 13.01 -35.28
N PHE A 227 26.47 13.42 -34.04
CA PHE A 227 27.72 13.05 -33.33
C PHE A 227 29.04 13.44 -34.02
N SER A 228 29.10 14.65 -34.58
CA SER A 228 30.17 15.00 -35.51
C SER A 228 31.51 15.37 -34.88
N LYS A 229 32.58 15.02 -35.60
CA LYS A 229 33.95 15.57 -35.41
C LYS A 229 34.16 16.92 -36.09
N LEU A 230 33.08 17.57 -36.53
CA LEU A 230 33.13 18.73 -37.42
C LEU A 230 33.63 19.96 -36.66
N LYS A 231 34.73 20.53 -37.16
CA LYS A 231 35.40 21.69 -36.55
C LYS A 231 35.07 23.00 -37.26
N THR A 232 34.82 22.90 -38.57
CA THR A 232 34.67 24.05 -39.45
C THR A 232 33.50 23.86 -40.40
N ILE A 233 32.62 24.86 -40.45
CA ILE A 233 31.45 24.92 -41.32
C ILE A 233 31.43 26.28 -42.03
N PHE A 234 31.50 26.26 -43.36
CA PHE A 234 31.31 27.45 -44.19
C PHE A 234 30.04 27.32 -45.05
N LEU A 235 29.10 28.25 -44.86
CA LEU A 235 27.75 28.27 -45.46
C LEU A 235 27.39 29.64 -46.07
N ARG A 236 28.37 30.48 -46.38
CA ARG A 236 28.18 31.80 -47.00
C ARG A 236 27.50 31.71 -48.36
N ASP A 237 26.79 32.77 -48.75
CA ASP A 237 26.12 32.88 -50.05
C ASP A 237 25.21 31.67 -50.38
N ASN A 238 24.15 31.50 -49.60
CA ASN A 238 23.16 30.43 -49.77
C ASN A 238 21.72 31.00 -49.78
N ARG A 239 20.71 30.16 -49.54
CA ARG A 239 19.29 30.52 -49.52
C ARG A 239 18.57 29.95 -48.28
N LEU A 240 19.30 29.79 -47.17
CA LEU A 240 18.79 29.14 -45.96
C LEU A 240 17.58 29.87 -45.39
N ASP A 241 16.51 29.13 -45.08
CA ASP A 241 15.34 29.66 -44.37
C ASP A 241 15.56 29.65 -42.84
N SER A 242 16.26 28.63 -42.36
CA SER A 242 16.65 28.47 -40.96
C SER A 242 18.03 27.81 -40.85
N LEU A 243 18.78 28.18 -39.83
CA LEU A 243 20.01 27.49 -39.44
C LEU A 243 19.83 26.85 -38.07
N ILE A 244 20.03 25.54 -37.99
CA ILE A 244 20.00 24.78 -36.74
C ILE A 244 21.32 24.03 -36.61
N ILE A 245 22.14 24.50 -35.67
CA ILE A 245 23.44 23.94 -35.30
C ILE A 245 23.44 23.70 -33.79
N THR A 246 23.32 22.44 -33.38
CA THR A 246 23.21 22.10 -31.95
C THR A 246 24.13 20.94 -31.58
N ASP A 247 24.67 21.00 -30.36
CA ASP A 247 25.41 19.89 -29.75
C ASP A 247 26.72 19.52 -30.50
N MET A 248 27.38 20.50 -31.11
CA MET A 248 28.66 20.31 -31.81
C MET A 248 29.85 20.65 -30.90
N SER A 249 30.28 19.67 -30.10
CA SER A 249 31.34 19.83 -29.09
C SER A 249 32.72 20.25 -29.63
N LEU A 250 33.00 19.98 -30.91
CA LEU A 250 34.29 20.27 -31.55
C LEU A 250 34.25 21.46 -32.52
N LEU A 251 33.08 22.09 -32.72
CA LEU A 251 32.92 23.19 -33.65
C LEU A 251 33.63 24.45 -33.13
N THR A 252 34.64 24.92 -33.87
CA THR A 252 35.40 26.14 -33.55
C THR A 252 35.06 27.31 -34.46
N ASP A 253 34.71 27.01 -35.72
CA ASP A 253 34.54 28.01 -36.77
C ASP A 253 33.25 27.77 -37.56
N LEU A 254 32.31 28.69 -37.42
CA LEU A 254 31.08 28.75 -38.21
C LEU A 254 31.04 30.08 -38.97
N ARG A 255 31.07 30.01 -40.31
CA ARG A 255 31.01 31.20 -41.18
C ARG A 255 29.75 31.15 -42.04
N MET A 256 28.86 32.11 -41.80
CA MET A 256 27.62 32.32 -42.53
C MET A 256 27.39 33.80 -42.89
N ASP A 257 28.43 34.61 -42.67
CA ASP A 257 28.50 36.00 -43.07
C ASP A 257 28.43 36.09 -44.60
N GLU A 258 27.44 36.81 -45.13
CA GLU A 258 27.14 37.07 -46.57
C GLU A 258 25.97 36.27 -47.18
N ASN A 259 25.03 37.03 -47.78
CA ASN A 259 23.85 36.64 -48.58
C ASN A 259 23.13 35.33 -48.23
N ASN A 260 22.47 35.29 -47.08
CA ASN A 260 21.35 34.38 -46.82
C ASN A 260 20.05 35.19 -46.70
N PRO A 261 19.41 35.59 -47.82
CA PRO A 261 18.31 36.57 -47.81
C PRO A 261 16.97 36.04 -47.26
N ASN A 262 16.83 34.73 -47.05
CA ASN A 262 15.59 34.10 -46.60
C ASN A 262 15.63 33.70 -45.11
N LEU A 263 16.75 33.94 -44.43
CA LEU A 263 17.00 33.44 -43.09
C LEU A 263 16.07 34.12 -42.08
N LYS A 264 15.18 33.33 -41.49
CA LYS A 264 14.19 33.79 -40.50
C LYS A 264 14.53 33.34 -39.08
N LYS A 265 15.25 32.22 -38.95
CA LYS A 265 15.52 31.56 -37.66
C LYS A 265 16.96 31.08 -37.55
N ILE A 266 17.61 31.38 -36.43
CA ILE A 266 18.96 30.94 -36.09
C ILE A 266 18.92 30.23 -34.74
N VAL A 267 19.39 28.98 -34.70
CA VAL A 267 19.57 28.21 -33.48
C VAL A 267 20.98 27.62 -33.51
N VAL A 268 21.94 28.25 -32.84
CA VAL A 268 23.34 27.82 -32.74
C VAL A 268 23.68 27.64 -31.26
N LYS A 269 23.34 26.49 -30.67
CA LYS A 269 23.48 26.29 -29.21
C LYS A 269 24.21 25.03 -28.79
N ARG A 270 24.80 25.04 -27.60
CA ARG A 270 25.56 23.92 -27.02
C ARG A 270 26.80 23.54 -27.86
N ASN A 271 27.53 24.55 -28.33
CA ASN A 271 28.81 24.40 -29.04
C ASN A 271 29.94 25.08 -28.22
N PRO A 272 30.46 24.41 -27.17
CA PRO A 272 31.29 25.02 -26.13
C PRO A 272 32.68 25.48 -26.60
N LEU A 273 33.10 25.17 -27.83
CA LEU A 273 34.37 25.66 -28.40
C LEU A 273 34.17 26.82 -29.39
N LEU A 274 32.92 27.18 -29.71
CA LEU A 274 32.60 28.25 -30.64
C LEU A 274 32.75 29.60 -29.94
N LYS A 275 33.79 30.36 -30.32
CA LYS A 275 34.15 31.66 -29.71
C LYS A 275 33.66 32.87 -30.47
N VAL A 276 33.45 32.71 -31.78
CA VAL A 276 33.04 33.78 -32.68
C VAL A 276 31.95 33.25 -33.60
N LEU A 277 30.82 33.96 -33.62
CA LEU A 277 29.73 33.71 -34.56
C LEU A 277 29.53 34.95 -35.41
N SER A 278 29.82 34.83 -36.70
CA SER A 278 29.63 35.90 -37.67
C SER A 278 28.30 35.73 -38.39
N LEU A 279 27.30 36.52 -38.00
CA LEU A 279 25.94 36.48 -38.59
C LEU A 279 25.81 37.31 -39.90
N GLY A 280 26.77 38.20 -40.18
CA GLY A 280 26.83 39.04 -41.38
C GLY A 280 25.61 39.94 -41.63
N ASN A 281 25.50 40.51 -42.83
CA ASN A 281 24.30 41.21 -43.33
C ASN A 281 23.25 40.21 -43.85
N SER A 282 22.97 39.15 -43.10
CA SER A 282 21.87 38.23 -43.41
C SER A 282 20.51 38.91 -43.17
N SER A 283 19.45 38.44 -43.82
CA SER A 283 18.09 38.96 -43.59
C SER A 283 17.78 38.96 -42.08
N SER A 284 17.13 40.00 -41.56
CA SER A 284 16.85 40.14 -40.12
C SER A 284 16.00 38.96 -39.61
N PRO A 285 16.58 37.96 -38.91
CA PRO A 285 15.82 36.84 -38.40
C PRO A 285 14.95 37.31 -37.24
N ASN A 286 13.78 36.69 -37.05
CA ASN A 286 12.89 37.03 -35.95
C ASN A 286 13.17 36.23 -34.67
N TYR A 287 13.96 35.16 -34.78
CA TYR A 287 14.31 34.24 -33.71
C TYR A 287 15.80 33.91 -33.77
N ILE A 288 16.53 34.24 -32.70
CA ILE A 288 17.94 33.91 -32.51
C ILE A 288 18.10 33.22 -31.15
N ASP A 289 18.63 32.01 -31.14
CA ASP A 289 19.09 31.29 -29.96
C ASP A 289 20.55 30.87 -30.19
N VAL A 290 21.47 31.55 -29.53
CA VAL A 290 22.92 31.31 -29.56
C VAL A 290 23.45 30.93 -28.18
N SER A 291 22.60 30.28 -27.38
CA SER A 291 22.89 29.96 -25.98
C SER A 291 23.91 28.82 -25.82
N HIS A 292 24.57 28.74 -24.66
CA HIS A 292 25.47 27.63 -24.30
C HIS A 292 26.63 27.44 -25.29
N ASN A 293 27.31 28.53 -25.64
CA ASN A 293 28.57 28.48 -26.40
C ASN A 293 29.67 29.21 -25.61
N ASP A 294 30.78 29.52 -26.27
CA ASP A 294 31.91 30.23 -25.67
C ASP A 294 32.09 31.63 -26.30
N LEU A 295 31.01 32.21 -26.83
CA LEU A 295 31.03 33.47 -27.56
C LEU A 295 31.50 34.61 -26.64
N THR A 296 32.43 35.43 -27.11
CA THR A 296 32.92 36.62 -26.36
C THR A 296 32.27 37.92 -26.80
N THR A 297 31.64 37.92 -27.98
CA THR A 297 30.95 39.06 -28.56
C THR A 297 29.80 38.57 -29.44
N LEU A 298 28.79 39.41 -29.61
CA LEU A 298 27.69 39.19 -30.54
C LEU A 298 27.45 40.50 -31.30
N ASN A 299 27.44 40.45 -32.63
CA ASN A 299 27.14 41.62 -33.45
C ASN A 299 25.71 41.52 -34.02
N LEU A 300 24.83 42.40 -33.55
CA LEU A 300 23.43 42.53 -34.00
C LEU A 300 23.13 43.89 -34.65
N SER A 301 24.16 44.67 -35.04
CA SER A 301 24.00 46.08 -35.42
C SER A 301 23.07 46.31 -36.62
N ASN A 302 22.96 45.33 -37.52
CA ASN A 302 22.16 45.42 -38.75
C ASN A 302 20.90 44.54 -38.72
N MET A 303 20.45 44.14 -37.52
CA MET A 303 19.28 43.27 -37.31
C MET A 303 18.10 44.08 -36.75
N TYR A 304 16.94 44.03 -37.42
CA TYR A 304 15.78 44.91 -37.15
C TYR A 304 14.45 44.18 -36.92
N GLN A 305 14.41 42.84 -36.91
CA GLN A 305 13.18 42.06 -36.78
C GLN A 305 13.19 41.02 -35.65
N ILE A 306 14.18 41.06 -34.76
CA ILE A 306 14.35 40.07 -33.69
C ILE A 306 13.24 40.26 -32.64
N SER A 307 12.39 39.24 -32.51
CA SER A 307 11.35 39.16 -31.47
C SER A 307 11.74 38.26 -30.31
N HIS A 308 12.63 37.30 -30.56
CA HIS A 308 13.18 36.35 -29.59
C HIS A 308 14.69 36.29 -29.72
N LEU A 309 15.38 36.64 -28.63
CA LEU A 309 16.84 36.68 -28.54
C LEU A 309 17.30 35.94 -27.28
N ASP A 310 18.01 34.84 -27.45
CA ASP A 310 18.68 34.11 -26.37
C ASP A 310 20.17 34.00 -26.70
N TYR A 311 21.02 34.59 -25.88
CA TYR A 311 22.47 34.43 -25.93
C TYR A 311 23.04 34.04 -24.56
N SER A 312 22.21 33.39 -23.73
CA SER A 312 22.59 32.95 -22.40
C SER A 312 23.74 31.94 -22.39
N HIS A 313 24.45 31.80 -21.27
CA HIS A 313 25.53 30.82 -21.11
C HIS A 313 26.65 30.98 -22.16
N ASN A 314 27.24 32.17 -22.20
CA ASN A 314 28.36 32.51 -23.06
C ASN A 314 29.41 33.30 -22.25
N LYS A 315 30.41 33.91 -22.92
CA LYS A 315 31.43 34.78 -22.32
C LYS A 315 31.28 36.22 -22.82
N ILE A 316 30.07 36.61 -23.20
CA ILE A 316 29.80 37.91 -23.83
C ILE A 316 29.91 39.01 -22.78
N THR A 317 30.66 40.07 -23.08
CA THR A 317 30.88 41.21 -22.16
C THR A 317 29.97 42.41 -22.41
N GLY A 318 29.45 42.54 -23.64
CA GLY A 318 28.50 43.59 -24.02
C GLY A 318 27.04 43.14 -23.88
N PHE A 319 26.15 44.09 -23.63
CA PHE A 319 24.71 43.84 -23.66
C PHE A 319 24.15 44.18 -25.05
N TYR A 320 23.58 43.19 -25.75
CA TYR A 320 23.17 43.33 -27.16
C TYR A 320 21.68 43.05 -27.35
N THR A 321 20.96 44.02 -27.89
CA THR A 321 19.52 43.91 -28.22
C THR A 321 19.24 44.07 -29.71
N GLY A 322 20.25 44.47 -30.49
CA GLY A 322 20.09 44.91 -31.87
C GLY A 322 19.20 46.16 -31.99
N ASN A 323 18.75 46.47 -33.20
CA ASN A 323 17.89 47.62 -33.47
C ASN A 323 16.40 47.21 -33.50
N ASN A 324 15.93 46.51 -32.45
CA ASN A 324 14.62 45.84 -32.41
C ASN A 324 13.60 46.51 -31.48
N ALA A 325 13.66 47.84 -31.42
CA ALA A 325 12.73 48.68 -30.67
C ALA A 325 11.26 48.34 -31.01
N GLY A 326 10.44 48.07 -29.99
CA GLY A 326 9.01 47.79 -30.10
C GLY A 326 8.65 46.36 -30.56
N ILE A 327 9.64 45.52 -30.85
CA ILE A 327 9.42 44.17 -31.42
C ILE A 327 9.96 43.06 -30.52
N LEU A 328 11.04 43.34 -29.77
CA LEU A 328 11.68 42.35 -28.91
C LEU A 328 10.76 41.96 -27.73
N LYS A 329 10.32 40.70 -27.70
CA LYS A 329 9.40 40.15 -26.68
C LYS A 329 10.10 39.26 -25.66
N TYR A 330 11.14 38.54 -26.10
CA TYR A 330 11.91 37.61 -25.28
C TYR A 330 13.39 37.94 -25.38
N LEU A 331 14.01 38.17 -24.22
CA LEU A 331 15.44 38.42 -24.11
C LEU A 331 16.02 37.60 -22.95
N ASP A 332 16.90 36.65 -23.25
CA ASP A 332 17.73 35.95 -22.27
C ASP A 332 19.22 36.22 -22.55
N ALA A 333 19.84 36.92 -21.62
CA ALA A 333 21.24 37.30 -21.62
C ALA A 333 21.95 36.78 -20.36
N SER A 334 21.36 35.81 -19.66
CA SER A 334 21.87 35.28 -18.41
C SER A 334 23.20 34.54 -18.58
N ASN A 335 23.96 34.35 -17.50
CA ASN A 335 25.20 33.55 -17.50
C ASN A 335 26.20 34.00 -18.56
N ASN A 336 26.51 35.29 -18.56
CA ASN A 336 27.50 35.91 -19.43
C ASN A 336 28.52 36.70 -18.57
N ALA A 337 29.41 37.45 -19.22
CA ALA A 337 30.38 38.33 -18.57
C ALA A 337 29.98 39.81 -18.72
N ILE A 338 28.67 40.11 -18.80
CA ILE A 338 28.18 41.46 -19.11
C ILE A 338 28.51 42.40 -17.95
N THR A 339 29.29 43.45 -18.25
CA THR A 339 29.77 44.41 -17.25
C THR A 339 28.95 45.70 -17.17
N SER A 340 28.23 46.04 -18.25
CA SER A 340 27.38 47.24 -18.34
C SER A 340 26.17 47.04 -19.26
N ILE A 341 25.11 47.82 -19.01
CA ILE A 341 23.87 47.84 -19.80
C ILE A 341 23.65 49.28 -20.31
N ASP A 342 24.55 49.75 -21.16
CA ASP A 342 24.58 51.16 -21.58
C ASP A 342 23.60 51.48 -22.73
N GLN A 343 22.98 50.46 -23.33
CA GLN A 343 22.20 50.55 -24.58
C GLN A 343 20.72 50.13 -24.42
N PHE A 344 20.17 50.13 -23.21
CA PHE A 344 18.77 49.73 -22.99
C PHE A 344 17.80 50.89 -23.29
N HIS A 345 17.47 51.06 -24.56
CA HIS A 345 16.57 52.10 -25.05
C HIS A 345 15.11 51.89 -24.63
N GLU A 346 14.36 52.97 -24.37
CA GLU A 346 12.96 52.93 -23.90
C GLU A 346 12.04 52.06 -24.74
N ALA A 347 12.16 52.20 -26.05
CA ALA A 347 11.38 51.43 -26.99
C ALA A 347 11.65 49.91 -26.97
N ILE A 348 12.76 49.42 -26.40
CA ILE A 348 13.06 47.99 -26.34
C ILE A 348 12.32 47.33 -25.17
N TYR A 349 12.32 47.95 -23.99
CA TYR A 349 11.72 47.31 -22.82
C TYR A 349 10.19 47.39 -22.79
N SER A 350 9.59 48.36 -23.50
CA SER A 350 8.13 48.47 -23.58
C SER A 350 7.46 47.26 -24.26
N SER A 351 8.18 46.51 -25.09
CA SER A 351 7.69 45.31 -25.79
C SER A 351 8.04 43.98 -25.11
N LEU A 352 8.90 43.98 -24.09
CA LEU A 352 9.37 42.75 -23.44
C LEU A 352 8.27 42.10 -22.59
N THR A 353 8.18 40.77 -22.73
CA THR A 353 7.32 39.88 -21.94
C THR A 353 8.13 38.95 -21.04
N TYR A 354 9.37 38.65 -21.44
CA TYR A 354 10.38 37.87 -20.72
C TYR A 354 11.73 38.58 -20.78
N PHE A 355 12.39 38.71 -19.63
CA PHE A 355 13.69 39.35 -19.50
C PHE A 355 14.54 38.64 -18.44
N ASP A 356 15.66 38.04 -18.85
CA ASP A 356 16.64 37.43 -17.94
C ASP A 356 18.05 37.97 -18.19
N ILE A 357 18.65 38.54 -17.14
CA ILE A 357 20.05 39.01 -17.12
C ILE A 357 20.81 38.46 -15.91
N SER A 358 20.33 37.39 -15.26
CA SER A 358 21.00 36.80 -14.09
C SER A 358 22.42 36.34 -14.36
N HIS A 359 23.18 36.14 -13.28
CA HIS A 359 24.53 35.54 -13.35
C HIS A 359 25.51 36.30 -14.25
N ASN A 360 25.27 37.59 -14.43
CA ASN A 360 26.24 38.56 -14.91
C ASN A 360 26.86 39.30 -13.71
N VAL A 361 28.04 39.89 -13.88
CA VAL A 361 28.72 40.69 -12.84
C VAL A 361 28.86 42.16 -13.30
N PRO A 362 27.75 42.89 -13.51
CA PRO A 362 27.82 44.29 -13.88
C PRO A 362 28.41 45.11 -12.72
N THR A 363 29.67 45.50 -12.85
CA THR A 363 30.34 46.41 -11.91
C THR A 363 29.84 47.86 -12.06
N GLN A 364 29.22 48.20 -13.19
CA GLN A 364 28.54 49.48 -13.45
C GLN A 364 27.32 49.26 -14.36
N ILE A 365 26.10 49.48 -13.84
CA ILE A 365 24.93 49.72 -14.69
C ILE A 365 24.83 51.24 -14.88
N ILE A 366 25.37 51.78 -15.98
CA ILE A 366 25.27 53.21 -16.26
C ILE A 366 23.92 53.49 -16.93
N LEU A 367 22.84 53.46 -16.16
CA LEU A 367 21.70 54.34 -16.44
C LEU A 367 22.11 55.74 -15.96
N ALA A 368 22.97 56.40 -16.74
CA ALA A 368 23.52 57.74 -16.48
C ALA A 368 24.01 58.03 -15.03
N LYS A 369 25.31 57.84 -14.81
CA LYS A 369 26.17 58.45 -13.77
C LYS A 369 25.66 58.38 -12.31
N LEU A 370 26.22 57.47 -11.50
CA LEU A 370 26.88 57.76 -10.20
C LEU A 370 27.43 56.47 -9.57
N PRO A 371 28.60 56.48 -8.87
CA PRO A 371 29.29 55.25 -8.44
C PRO A 371 28.68 54.51 -7.24
N ASN A 372 27.45 54.81 -6.79
CA ASN A 372 26.85 54.25 -5.56
C ASN A 372 25.31 54.43 -5.46
N ILE A 373 24.51 54.13 -6.49
CA ILE A 373 23.07 54.50 -6.48
C ILE A 373 22.15 53.34 -6.90
N ASP A 374 21.01 53.26 -6.21
CA ASP A 374 19.85 52.41 -6.48
C ASP A 374 19.49 52.36 -7.98
N LEU A 375 19.32 51.15 -8.52
CA LEU A 375 18.85 50.99 -9.89
C LEU A 375 17.32 51.08 -9.93
N ASP A 376 16.78 52.19 -10.42
CA ASP A 376 15.35 52.32 -10.77
C ASP A 376 15.11 51.69 -12.15
N LEU A 377 14.46 50.52 -12.19
CA LEU A 377 14.04 49.89 -13.45
C LEU A 377 12.75 50.55 -13.98
N PRO A 378 12.63 50.82 -15.28
CA PRO A 378 11.45 51.45 -15.88
C PRO A 378 10.22 50.53 -15.84
N THR A 379 9.03 51.06 -16.13
CA THR A 379 7.82 50.24 -16.30
C THR A 379 7.84 49.55 -17.67
N PHE A 380 7.76 48.22 -17.66
CA PHE A 380 7.59 47.37 -18.82
C PHE A 380 6.08 47.08 -18.99
N GLY A 381 5.55 47.24 -20.20
CA GLY A 381 4.10 47.13 -20.43
C GLY A 381 3.54 45.74 -20.16
N ASP A 382 4.16 44.72 -20.75
CA ASP A 382 3.67 43.34 -20.78
C ASP A 382 4.60 42.32 -20.09
N LEU A 383 5.53 42.78 -19.26
CA LEU A 383 6.51 41.91 -18.61
C LEU A 383 5.84 41.02 -17.57
N THR A 384 5.98 39.70 -17.74
CA THR A 384 5.41 38.69 -16.85
C THR A 384 6.47 37.95 -16.03
N PHE A 385 7.69 37.87 -16.56
CA PHE A 385 8.84 37.23 -15.93
C PHE A 385 10.06 38.14 -15.99
N MET A 386 10.72 38.33 -14.85
CA MET A 386 11.94 39.11 -14.76
C MET A 386 12.96 38.38 -13.88
N THR A 387 14.17 38.23 -14.39
CA THR A 387 15.32 37.78 -13.60
C THR A 387 16.43 38.83 -13.64
N ILE A 388 16.92 39.25 -12.48
CA ILE A 388 18.00 40.26 -12.34
C ILE A 388 19.17 39.77 -11.50
N GLY A 389 20.35 40.36 -11.70
CA GLY A 389 21.53 40.05 -10.90
C GLY A 389 22.66 41.07 -10.94
N GLY A 390 23.53 41.02 -9.93
CA GLY A 390 24.84 41.69 -9.93
C GLY A 390 24.89 43.17 -9.51
N ALA A 391 23.79 43.81 -9.09
CA ALA A 391 23.80 45.17 -8.55
C ALA A 391 23.72 45.21 -7.01
N LYS A 392 24.19 46.32 -6.40
CA LYS A 392 24.09 46.56 -4.95
C LYS A 392 22.64 46.78 -4.48
N SER A 393 21.79 47.42 -5.28
CA SER A 393 20.40 47.71 -4.88
C SER A 393 19.51 47.81 -6.11
N PHE A 394 18.27 47.31 -6.01
CA PHE A 394 17.26 47.41 -7.04
C PHE A 394 15.96 47.99 -6.48
N LYS A 395 15.39 48.95 -7.20
CA LYS A 395 14.03 49.41 -7.01
C LYS A 395 13.28 49.26 -8.33
N ILE A 396 12.23 48.45 -8.31
CA ILE A 396 11.48 48.12 -9.52
C ILE A 396 10.19 48.91 -9.49
N ASN A 397 10.05 49.85 -10.44
CA ASN A 397 8.81 50.58 -10.62
C ASN A 397 7.65 49.60 -10.86
N PRO A 398 6.41 49.96 -10.47
CA PRO A 398 5.22 49.14 -10.66
C PRO A 398 5.19 48.45 -12.03
N GLN A 399 5.22 47.11 -12.03
CA GLN A 399 5.03 46.29 -13.23
C GLN A 399 3.63 45.69 -13.17
N PRO A 400 2.66 46.20 -13.95
CA PRO A 400 1.27 45.81 -13.80
C PRO A 400 1.02 44.33 -14.10
N LYS A 401 1.84 43.69 -14.93
CA LYS A 401 1.68 42.29 -15.37
C LYS A 401 2.74 41.33 -14.82
N LEU A 402 3.70 41.80 -14.01
CA LEU A 402 4.78 40.96 -13.49
C LEU A 402 4.20 39.91 -12.54
N ALA A 403 4.39 38.63 -12.89
CA ALA A 403 3.91 37.49 -12.13
C ALA A 403 5.04 36.80 -11.36
N THR A 404 6.22 36.66 -11.99
CA THR A 404 7.39 36.00 -11.40
C THR A 404 8.60 36.93 -11.43
N PHE A 405 9.25 37.07 -10.28
CA PHE A 405 10.46 37.87 -10.13
C PHE A 405 11.58 37.03 -9.51
N ILE A 406 12.74 36.99 -10.14
CA ILE A 406 13.92 36.31 -9.65
C ILE A 406 15.06 37.33 -9.51
N ALA A 407 15.73 37.34 -8.37
CA ALA A 407 16.94 38.11 -8.13
C ALA A 407 18.07 37.19 -7.68
N SER A 408 19.17 37.15 -8.43
CA SER A 408 20.37 36.36 -8.10
C SER A 408 21.61 37.24 -8.14
N GLY A 409 22.36 37.40 -7.05
CA GLY A 409 23.53 38.30 -7.06
C GLY A 409 24.59 37.96 -6.01
N ASP A 410 25.87 38.09 -6.35
CA ASP A 410 26.97 37.67 -5.47
C ASP A 410 27.04 38.46 -4.15
N VAL A 411 26.72 39.77 -4.18
CA VAL A 411 26.50 40.64 -2.99
C VAL A 411 25.51 41.75 -3.31
N GLY A 412 24.34 41.75 -2.67
CA GLY A 412 23.30 42.78 -2.78
C GLY A 412 22.89 43.36 -1.42
N GLN A 413 22.66 44.67 -1.35
CA GLN A 413 22.21 45.37 -0.16
C GLN A 413 20.68 45.37 -0.05
N GLN A 414 19.94 45.68 -1.13
CA GLN A 414 18.50 45.92 -1.02
C GLN A 414 17.70 45.63 -2.31
N ILE A 415 16.49 45.08 -2.16
CA ILE A 415 15.48 44.98 -3.22
C ILE A 415 14.19 45.66 -2.73
N ILE A 416 13.60 46.53 -3.56
CA ILE A 416 12.30 47.17 -3.32
C ILE A 416 11.36 46.85 -4.49
N LEU A 417 10.29 46.11 -4.20
CA LEU A 417 9.18 45.85 -5.10
C LEU A 417 7.97 46.64 -4.60
N ASP A 418 7.67 47.76 -5.26
CA ASP A 418 6.55 48.65 -4.89
C ASP A 418 5.49 48.65 -5.99
N GLY A 419 4.24 48.28 -5.66
CA GLY A 419 3.10 48.41 -6.58
C GLY A 419 2.98 47.35 -7.68
N HIS A 420 3.25 46.07 -7.40
CA HIS A 420 3.17 44.97 -8.39
C HIS A 420 1.91 44.10 -8.16
N PRO A 421 0.76 44.41 -8.79
CA PRO A 421 -0.53 43.82 -8.43
C PRO A 421 -0.69 42.34 -8.79
N ASN A 422 0.09 41.83 -9.75
CA ASN A 422 -0.01 40.46 -10.26
C ASN A 422 1.10 39.53 -9.79
N LEU A 423 1.97 39.99 -8.88
CA LEU A 423 3.13 39.23 -8.41
C LEU A 423 2.69 38.00 -7.62
N LYS A 424 3.10 36.81 -8.07
CA LYS A 424 2.77 35.51 -7.46
C LYS A 424 3.97 34.81 -6.88
N GLU A 425 5.14 34.97 -7.50
CA GLU A 425 6.37 34.25 -7.13
C GLU A 425 7.56 35.20 -7.08
N ILE A 426 8.35 35.09 -6.01
CA ILE A 426 9.60 35.83 -5.82
C ILE A 426 10.69 34.84 -5.42
N HIS A 427 11.78 34.79 -6.19
CA HIS A 427 12.96 33.98 -5.85
C HIS A 427 14.16 34.91 -5.62
N ILE A 428 14.64 34.98 -4.38
CA ILE A 428 15.83 35.74 -4.01
C ILE A 428 16.95 34.75 -3.71
N VAL A 429 17.97 34.71 -4.55
CA VAL A 429 19.07 33.73 -4.46
C VAL A 429 20.39 34.49 -4.25
N LYS A 430 21.33 33.88 -3.51
CA LYS A 430 22.63 34.46 -3.13
C LYS A 430 22.49 35.66 -2.15
N ASN A 431 23.53 36.46 -1.95
CA ASN A 431 23.73 37.27 -0.74
C ASN A 431 23.03 38.65 -0.76
N TRP A 432 21.71 38.67 -0.60
CA TRP A 432 20.92 39.90 -0.42
C TRP A 432 20.67 40.23 1.06
N LYS A 433 20.89 41.49 1.49
CA LYS A 433 20.65 41.93 2.89
C LYS A 433 19.23 42.35 3.22
N SER A 434 18.47 42.92 2.29
CA SER A 434 17.15 43.50 2.58
C SER A 434 16.19 43.33 1.41
N VAL A 435 14.96 42.91 1.68
CA VAL A 435 13.87 42.82 0.68
C VAL A 435 12.63 43.52 1.23
N ARG A 436 12.06 44.43 0.44
CA ARG A 436 10.84 45.16 0.76
C ARG A 436 9.80 44.96 -0.34
N ILE A 437 8.61 44.50 0.03
CA ILE A 437 7.47 44.32 -0.86
C ILE A 437 6.35 45.22 -0.34
N LEU A 438 6.01 46.24 -1.13
CA LEU A 438 5.21 47.38 -0.71
C LEU A 438 4.02 47.56 -1.66
N ASN A 439 2.85 47.91 -1.11
CA ASN A 439 1.70 48.42 -1.86
C ASN A 439 1.21 47.54 -3.04
N SER A 440 1.41 46.22 -2.96
CA SER A 440 1.00 45.28 -4.02
C SER A 440 -0.43 44.77 -3.83
N ALA A 441 -1.24 44.79 -4.88
CA ALA A 441 -2.62 44.29 -4.84
C ALA A 441 -2.76 42.77 -5.12
N THR A 442 -1.68 42.00 -4.94
CA THR A 442 -1.67 40.55 -5.20
C THR A 442 -2.53 39.78 -4.19
N SER A 443 -3.14 38.68 -4.65
CA SER A 443 -4.01 37.80 -3.86
C SER A 443 -3.27 36.62 -3.22
N SER A 444 -2.14 36.21 -3.79
CA SER A 444 -1.31 35.12 -3.28
C SER A 444 0.15 35.38 -3.62
N LEU A 445 1.07 35.10 -2.70
CA LEU A 445 2.49 35.34 -2.92
C LEU A 445 3.35 34.23 -2.29
N ASN A 446 4.21 33.61 -3.11
CA ASN A 446 5.25 32.68 -2.69
C ASN A 446 6.62 33.39 -2.77
N LEU A 447 7.38 33.36 -1.68
CA LEU A 447 8.71 33.93 -1.58
C LEU A 447 9.70 32.83 -1.24
N TYR A 448 10.73 32.68 -2.06
CA TYR A 448 11.83 31.72 -1.89
C TYR A 448 13.13 32.51 -1.73
N ILE A 449 13.69 32.52 -0.53
CA ILE A 449 14.88 33.31 -0.18
C ILE A 449 16.02 32.37 0.19
N LEU A 450 16.98 32.22 -0.71
CA LEU A 450 18.21 31.46 -0.54
C LEU A 450 19.38 32.45 -0.40
N SER A 451 19.40 33.23 0.70
CA SER A 451 20.42 34.25 0.99
C SER A 451 21.08 34.06 2.36
N SER A 452 22.40 33.89 2.40
CA SER A 452 23.13 33.77 3.68
C SER A 452 23.34 35.10 4.41
N GLU A 453 22.97 36.23 3.81
CA GLU A 453 23.21 37.60 4.33
C GLU A 453 21.91 38.38 4.61
N MET A 454 20.73 37.74 4.53
CA MET A 454 19.45 38.46 4.68
C MET A 454 19.19 38.92 6.11
N ASP A 455 19.23 40.24 6.31
CA ASP A 455 18.96 40.90 7.58
C ASP A 455 17.47 41.19 7.75
N THR A 456 16.80 41.77 6.74
CA THR A 456 15.44 42.31 6.89
C THR A 456 14.51 41.95 5.73
N LEU A 457 13.34 41.40 6.04
CA LEU A 457 12.23 41.21 5.10
C LEU A 457 11.01 42.00 5.57
N ILE A 458 10.53 42.94 4.73
CA ILE A 458 9.35 43.77 5.01
C ILE A 458 8.29 43.51 3.95
N ILE A 459 7.10 43.11 4.40
CA ILE A 459 5.90 43.00 3.57
C ILE A 459 4.86 43.96 4.15
N TYR A 460 4.50 44.98 3.38
CA TYR A 460 3.71 46.10 3.88
C TYR A 460 2.60 46.49 2.90
N ASN A 461 1.38 46.60 3.41
CA ASN A 461 0.22 47.10 2.69
C ASN A 461 -0.09 46.30 1.42
N LEU A 462 -0.42 45.02 1.59
CA LEU A 462 -0.95 44.18 0.51
C LEU A 462 -2.46 43.96 0.76
N PRO A 463 -3.34 44.86 0.28
CA PRO A 463 -4.75 44.90 0.70
C PRO A 463 -5.60 43.71 0.22
N ASN A 464 -5.10 42.93 -0.75
CA ASN A 464 -5.81 41.79 -1.33
C ASN A 464 -5.18 40.43 -1.00
N ILE A 465 -4.06 40.38 -0.27
CA ILE A 465 -3.35 39.13 0.00
C ILE A 465 -4.22 38.21 0.85
N THR A 466 -4.43 36.99 0.38
CA THR A 466 -5.19 35.93 1.08
C THR A 466 -4.30 34.78 1.52
N SER A 467 -3.21 34.53 0.78
CA SER A 467 -2.22 33.49 1.06
C SER A 467 -0.81 34.02 0.90
N LEU A 468 0.05 33.80 1.90
CA LEU A 468 1.44 34.22 1.88
C LEU A 468 2.33 33.06 2.33
N ASN A 469 3.27 32.65 1.47
CA ASN A 469 4.26 31.63 1.78
C ASN A 469 5.67 32.23 1.71
N ILE A 470 6.45 32.11 2.78
CA ILE A 470 7.80 32.65 2.89
C ILE A 470 8.75 31.50 3.25
N GLN A 471 9.49 30.99 2.29
CA GLN A 471 10.59 30.05 2.51
C GLN A 471 11.91 30.81 2.52
N SER A 472 12.70 30.71 3.59
CA SER A 472 14.03 31.33 3.64
C SER A 472 15.04 30.49 4.42
N ASN A 473 16.31 30.51 3.98
CA ASN A 473 17.40 29.91 4.76
C ASN A 473 17.86 30.78 5.95
N LYS A 474 17.63 32.10 5.90
CA LYS A 474 18.04 33.05 6.95
C LYS A 474 17.24 34.35 6.80
N VAL A 475 16.60 34.84 7.86
CA VAL A 475 16.11 36.24 7.95
C VAL A 475 16.20 36.67 9.42
N LYS A 476 16.89 37.77 9.72
CA LYS A 476 17.00 38.22 11.12
C LYS A 476 15.74 38.94 11.61
N HIS A 477 15.13 39.76 10.76
CA HIS A 477 13.95 40.57 11.07
C HIS A 477 12.87 40.40 10.01
N LEU A 478 11.74 39.81 10.39
CA LEU A 478 10.53 39.70 9.57
C LEU A 478 9.48 40.71 10.06
N LYS A 479 8.97 41.53 9.16
CA LYS A 479 7.92 42.51 9.45
C LYS A 479 6.74 42.34 8.49
N LEU A 480 5.58 41.99 9.05
CA LEU A 480 4.31 41.83 8.33
C LEU A 480 3.31 42.88 8.87
N GLU A 481 2.90 43.84 8.04
CA GLU A 481 1.97 44.90 8.46
C GLU A 481 0.93 45.21 7.36
N LYS A 482 -0.29 45.55 7.77
CA LYS A 482 -1.42 45.91 6.88
C LYS A 482 -1.77 44.81 5.86
N LEU A 483 -1.93 43.58 6.35
CA LEU A 483 -2.33 42.40 5.56
C LEU A 483 -3.77 41.96 5.92
N SER A 484 -4.73 42.89 5.80
CA SER A 484 -6.07 42.74 6.40
C SER A 484 -6.93 41.59 5.85
N LYS A 485 -6.58 41.03 4.68
CA LYS A 485 -7.28 39.90 4.06
C LYS A 485 -6.56 38.55 4.19
N LEU A 486 -5.43 38.50 4.91
CA LEU A 486 -4.60 37.29 4.97
C LEU A 486 -5.30 36.17 5.75
N GLN A 487 -5.58 35.06 5.07
CA GLN A 487 -6.24 33.88 5.64
C GLN A 487 -5.27 32.72 5.86
N SER A 488 -4.21 32.62 5.06
CA SER A 488 -3.17 31.58 5.18
C SER A 488 -1.77 32.19 5.20
N LEU A 489 -0.96 31.80 6.18
CA LEU A 489 0.43 32.22 6.34
C LEU A 489 1.32 31.00 6.56
N THR A 490 2.28 30.79 5.66
CA THR A 490 3.35 29.79 5.80
C THR A 490 4.70 30.50 5.92
N ILE A 491 5.47 30.19 6.95
CA ILE A 491 6.82 30.75 7.18
C ILE A 491 7.78 29.59 7.41
N SER A 492 8.78 29.47 6.55
CA SER A 492 9.78 28.41 6.61
C SER A 492 11.20 28.95 6.72
N LEU A 493 11.59 29.55 7.87
CA LEU A 493 12.89 30.21 8.07
C LEU A 493 13.29 30.52 9.53
N PRO A 494 14.56 30.48 9.95
CA PRO A 494 14.93 30.72 11.35
C PRO A 494 14.57 32.15 11.80
N ILE A 495 13.64 32.29 12.75
CA ILE A 495 13.24 33.57 13.38
C ILE A 495 13.31 33.48 14.91
N LEU A 496 13.59 34.61 15.57
CA LEU A 496 13.69 34.69 17.04
C LEU A 496 12.36 34.99 17.74
N SER A 497 11.45 35.71 17.08
CA SER A 497 10.11 36.04 17.58
C SER A 497 9.17 36.37 16.43
N LEU A 498 7.87 36.17 16.64
CA LEU A 498 6.83 36.50 15.67
C LEU A 498 5.68 37.21 16.40
N LYS A 499 5.33 38.43 15.99
CA LYS A 499 4.18 39.17 16.54
C LYS A 499 2.97 39.02 15.63
N MET A 500 1.84 38.57 16.16
CA MET A 500 0.63 38.22 15.39
C MET A 500 -0.52 39.22 15.47
N ASN A 501 -0.39 40.27 16.29
CA ASN A 501 -1.40 41.29 16.58
C ASN A 501 -1.96 42.10 15.38
N SER A 502 -1.56 41.77 14.14
CA SER A 502 -1.95 42.45 12.90
C SER A 502 -2.67 41.56 11.88
N LEU A 503 -3.06 40.32 12.24
CA LEU A 503 -3.61 39.31 11.33
C LEU A 503 -4.99 38.76 11.78
N PRO A 504 -6.03 39.60 11.93
CA PRO A 504 -7.27 39.26 12.64
C PRO A 504 -8.16 38.20 11.97
N ILE A 505 -7.97 37.93 10.68
CA ILE A 505 -8.78 36.94 9.93
C ILE A 505 -7.98 35.70 9.50
N LEU A 506 -6.79 35.51 10.07
CA LEU A 506 -5.94 34.37 9.76
C LEU A 506 -6.63 33.08 10.20
N LYS A 507 -6.78 32.14 9.26
CA LYS A 507 -7.37 30.81 9.48
C LYS A 507 -6.32 29.72 9.58
N GLN A 508 -5.21 29.87 8.86
CA GLN A 508 -4.15 28.87 8.79
C GLN A 508 -2.78 29.51 9.04
N LEU A 509 -2.03 28.92 9.97
CA LEU A 509 -0.65 29.27 10.26
C LEU A 509 0.24 28.03 10.13
N THR A 510 1.31 28.11 9.35
CA THR A 510 2.30 27.03 9.21
C THR A 510 3.69 27.62 9.42
N LEU A 511 4.46 27.06 10.36
CA LEU A 511 5.83 27.43 10.67
C LEU A 511 6.72 26.21 10.41
N GLN A 512 7.55 26.22 9.36
CA GLN A 512 8.45 25.11 9.01
C GLN A 512 9.94 25.45 9.12
N GLY A 513 10.60 25.02 10.19
CA GLY A 513 12.02 25.32 10.42
C GLY A 513 12.98 24.21 9.98
N ASN A 514 14.21 24.57 9.61
CA ASN A 514 15.37 23.68 9.79
C ASN A 514 15.89 23.91 11.20
N GLN A 515 16.22 22.85 11.94
CA GLN A 515 16.64 22.90 13.36
C GLN A 515 17.72 23.97 13.62
N SER A 516 17.30 25.17 14.03
CA SER A 516 18.20 26.22 14.46
C SER A 516 18.48 26.07 15.96
N ASN A 517 19.72 26.36 16.38
CA ASN A 517 20.10 26.40 17.80
C ASN A 517 19.30 27.45 18.63
N SER A 518 18.59 28.36 17.97
CA SER A 518 17.76 29.38 18.62
C SER A 518 16.33 28.90 18.77
N LYS A 519 15.81 28.90 20.01
CA LYS A 519 14.42 28.52 20.30
C LYS A 519 13.48 29.72 20.21
N ILE A 520 12.28 29.54 19.66
CA ILE A 520 11.23 30.58 19.58
C ILE A 520 10.23 30.46 20.73
N ASN A 521 9.67 31.58 21.19
CA ASN A 521 8.49 31.62 22.07
C ASN A 521 7.28 32.09 21.27
N LEU A 522 6.16 31.37 21.39
CA LEU A 522 4.91 31.64 20.68
C LEU A 522 3.76 31.80 21.68
N GLU A 523 3.15 32.97 21.72
CA GLU A 523 1.92 33.22 22.45
C GLU A 523 0.81 33.52 21.44
N LEU A 524 -0.15 32.59 21.31
CA LEU A 524 -1.25 32.69 20.35
C LEU A 524 -2.57 32.69 21.12
N THR A 525 -3.24 33.84 21.10
CA THR A 525 -4.48 34.07 21.82
C THR A 525 -5.66 34.22 20.87
N GLY A 526 -6.86 33.83 21.31
CA GLY A 526 -8.10 34.11 20.58
C GLY A 526 -8.39 35.61 20.39
N GLN A 527 -7.77 36.49 21.20
CA GLN A 527 -7.86 37.94 21.01
C GLN A 527 -7.11 38.39 19.75
N ASP A 528 -5.92 37.85 19.51
CA ASP A 528 -5.09 38.20 18.35
C ASP A 528 -5.52 37.43 17.08
N LEU A 529 -5.99 36.19 17.23
CA LEU A 529 -6.26 35.24 16.15
C LEU A 529 -7.65 34.58 16.30
N PRO A 530 -8.76 35.34 16.24
CA PRO A 530 -10.10 34.84 16.57
C PRO A 530 -10.63 33.78 15.59
N LEU A 531 -10.13 33.77 14.35
CA LEU A 531 -10.58 32.86 13.29
C LEU A 531 -9.60 31.72 12.99
N LEU A 532 -8.56 31.51 13.81
CA LEU A 532 -7.56 30.48 13.56
C LEU A 532 -8.17 29.08 13.66
N GLU A 533 -8.06 28.31 12.58
CA GLU A 533 -8.60 26.94 12.46
C GLU A 533 -7.48 25.87 12.41
N TYR A 534 -6.30 26.24 11.92
CA TYR A 534 -5.17 25.33 11.71
C TYR A 534 -3.85 25.97 12.13
N ILE A 535 -3.05 25.23 12.89
CA ILE A 535 -1.65 25.54 13.17
C ILE A 535 -0.75 24.33 12.90
N ASP A 536 0.38 24.57 12.26
CA ASP A 536 1.47 23.62 12.09
C ASP A 536 2.78 24.31 12.47
N VAL A 537 3.60 23.70 13.32
CA VAL A 537 4.91 24.25 13.72
C VAL A 537 6.07 23.26 13.53
N GLY A 538 5.92 22.31 12.60
CA GLY A 538 6.91 21.27 12.35
C GLY A 538 8.27 21.80 11.90
N GLY A 539 9.33 21.47 12.65
CA GLY A 539 10.72 21.77 12.27
C GLY A 539 11.38 22.96 12.98
N TYR A 540 10.63 23.73 13.78
CA TYR A 540 11.25 24.69 14.70
C TYR A 540 11.58 24.06 16.05
N SER A 541 12.70 24.51 16.63
CA SER A 541 12.94 24.36 18.07
C SER A 541 12.10 25.42 18.79
N VAL A 542 10.97 25.04 19.41
CA VAL A 542 10.14 25.98 20.19
C VAL A 542 10.50 25.83 21.68
N ASN A 543 10.76 26.93 22.39
CA ASN A 543 10.99 26.88 23.84
C ASN A 543 9.66 26.87 24.58
N GLU A 544 8.77 27.81 24.27
CA GLU A 544 7.44 27.87 24.89
C GLU A 544 6.37 28.15 23.84
N ILE A 545 5.25 27.44 23.92
CA ILE A 545 4.07 27.73 23.11
C ILE A 545 2.82 27.72 23.99
N GLN A 546 2.09 28.83 23.97
CA GLN A 546 0.83 28.99 24.67
C GLN A 546 -0.30 29.15 23.64
N LEU A 547 -1.23 28.20 23.63
CA LEU A 547 -2.46 28.24 22.85
C LEU A 547 -3.64 28.48 23.79
N LYS A 548 -4.21 29.68 23.75
CA LYS A 548 -5.21 30.13 24.72
C LYS A 548 -6.43 30.75 24.07
N ASP A 549 -7.62 30.30 24.47
CA ASP A 549 -8.91 30.86 24.06
C ASP A 549 -9.17 30.84 22.53
N LEU A 550 -8.58 29.87 21.82
CA LEU A 550 -8.71 29.72 20.37
C LEU A 550 -9.95 28.90 20.01
N ASN A 551 -11.12 29.56 20.02
CA ASN A 551 -12.43 28.90 19.88
C ASN A 551 -12.66 28.18 18.53
N ASN A 552 -11.95 28.56 17.47
CA ASN A 552 -12.09 27.98 16.14
C ASN A 552 -10.99 26.96 15.79
N LEU A 553 -9.99 26.79 16.65
CA LEU A 553 -8.82 25.96 16.36
C LEU A 553 -9.21 24.50 16.33
N LYS A 554 -9.19 23.89 15.14
CA LYS A 554 -9.52 22.47 14.90
C LYS A 554 -8.28 21.60 14.84
N ASN A 555 -7.17 22.14 14.35
CA ASN A 555 -6.03 21.35 13.92
C ASN A 555 -4.71 21.92 14.48
N VAL A 556 -3.98 21.11 15.22
CA VAL A 556 -2.59 21.35 15.65
C VAL A 556 -1.71 20.24 15.09
N PHE A 557 -0.77 20.59 14.21
CA PHE A 557 0.13 19.65 13.54
C PHE A 557 1.59 19.91 13.92
N GLN A 558 2.38 18.84 13.97
CA GLN A 558 3.83 18.84 14.16
C GLN A 558 4.37 19.74 15.29
N LEU A 559 3.64 19.81 16.42
CA LEU A 559 4.00 20.66 17.55
C LEU A 559 5.22 20.14 18.32
N SER A 560 6.36 20.83 18.24
CA SER A 560 7.56 20.50 19.01
C SER A 560 8.04 21.65 19.87
N ALA A 561 7.76 21.60 21.19
CA ALA A 561 8.07 22.67 22.14
C ALA A 561 8.56 22.17 23.52
N ASP A 562 9.50 22.87 24.16
CA ASP A 562 9.94 22.51 25.52
C ASP A 562 8.85 22.74 26.59
N LYS A 563 7.90 23.65 26.35
CA LYS A 563 6.83 24.00 27.28
C LYS A 563 5.53 24.30 26.53
N PRO A 564 4.79 23.28 26.07
CA PRO A 564 3.46 23.48 25.51
C PRO A 564 2.45 23.74 26.63
N SER A 565 1.57 24.71 26.41
CA SER A 565 0.43 25.03 27.27
C SER A 565 -0.84 25.19 26.44
N PHE A 566 -1.88 24.44 26.82
CA PHE A 566 -3.19 24.46 26.15
C PHE A 566 -4.25 24.91 27.14
N SER A 567 -5.03 25.93 26.79
CA SER A 567 -6.15 26.39 27.61
C SER A 567 -7.33 26.78 26.73
N ASN A 568 -8.50 26.22 27.04
CA ASN A 568 -9.77 26.54 26.38
C ASN A 568 -9.74 26.41 24.84
N LEU A 569 -9.65 25.18 24.34
CA LEU A 569 -9.64 24.83 22.92
C LEU A 569 -10.86 23.98 22.52
N PRO A 570 -12.09 24.55 22.55
CA PRO A 570 -13.33 23.77 22.45
C PRO A 570 -13.58 23.10 21.09
N ALA A 571 -12.99 23.61 20.01
CA ALA A 571 -13.13 23.09 18.66
C ALA A 571 -12.00 22.13 18.22
N LEU A 572 -11.03 21.85 19.09
CA LEU A 572 -9.84 21.06 18.72
C LEU A 572 -10.24 19.62 18.38
N GLN A 573 -9.96 19.21 17.14
CA GLN A 573 -10.24 17.88 16.58
C GLN A 573 -8.97 17.04 16.40
N ASN A 574 -7.87 17.65 15.97
CA ASN A 574 -6.62 16.95 15.68
C ASN A 574 -5.47 17.59 16.44
N LEU A 575 -4.73 16.79 17.21
CA LEU A 575 -3.57 17.24 17.99
C LEU A 575 -2.36 16.35 17.68
N ARG A 576 -1.32 16.91 17.05
CA ARG A 576 -0.05 16.22 16.81
C ARG A 576 1.12 16.91 17.51
N ILE A 577 1.81 16.20 18.40
CA ILE A 577 2.92 16.67 19.23
C ILE A 577 4.17 15.81 18.96
N TYR A 578 5.34 16.43 18.88
CA TYR A 578 6.63 15.77 18.65
C TYR A 578 7.68 16.33 19.62
N ASN A 579 8.48 15.50 20.29
CA ASN A 579 9.61 15.89 21.17
C ASN A 579 9.31 16.97 22.23
N ALA A 580 8.05 17.14 22.65
CA ALA A 580 7.71 18.20 23.59
C ALA A 580 8.18 17.88 25.01
N LYS A 581 8.82 18.81 25.72
CA LYS A 581 9.16 18.57 27.13
C LYS A 581 7.93 18.83 27.99
N LEU A 582 7.47 17.79 28.70
CA LEU A 582 6.38 17.91 29.66
C LEU A 582 6.95 18.66 30.88
N ILE A 583 6.23 19.67 31.35
CA ILE A 583 6.75 20.66 32.30
C ILE A 583 7.28 19.97 33.57
N ASN A 584 8.58 20.15 33.85
CA ASN A 584 9.40 19.58 34.94
C ASN A 584 9.80 18.10 34.79
N ASN A 585 11.07 17.82 35.07
CA ASN A 585 11.71 16.48 35.12
C ASN A 585 11.10 15.53 36.20
N SER A 586 9.86 15.76 36.63
CA SER A 586 9.18 15.07 37.74
C SER A 586 7.71 14.69 37.42
N VAL A 587 7.24 14.84 36.18
CA VAL A 587 5.87 14.45 35.83
C VAL A 587 5.80 12.94 35.59
N GLU A 588 5.33 12.21 36.60
CA GLU A 588 5.06 10.77 36.48
C GLU A 588 3.77 10.47 35.69
N LYS A 589 2.86 11.43 35.53
CA LYS A 589 1.54 11.24 34.93
C LYS A 589 1.14 12.36 33.96
N LEU A 590 0.85 12.02 32.71
CA LEU A 590 0.26 12.92 31.71
C LEU A 590 -1.27 12.77 31.71
N VAL A 591 -1.99 13.88 31.92
CA VAL A 591 -3.47 13.89 31.91
C VAL A 591 -3.97 14.80 30.79
N LEU A 592 -4.71 14.23 29.84
CA LEU A 592 -5.41 14.96 28.78
C LEU A 592 -6.89 15.04 29.15
N ASN A 593 -7.32 16.20 29.64
CA ASN A 593 -8.68 16.40 30.15
C ASN A 593 -9.46 17.45 29.36
N ASN A 594 -10.77 17.24 29.21
CA ASN A 594 -11.74 18.21 28.68
C ASN A 594 -11.60 18.57 27.19
N PHE A 595 -10.97 17.72 26.38
CA PHE A 595 -10.94 17.90 24.92
C PHE A 595 -12.18 17.26 24.25
N LYS A 596 -13.35 17.89 24.43
CA LYS A 596 -14.66 17.33 24.01
C LYS A 596 -14.81 17.09 22.51
N SER A 597 -14.07 17.83 21.68
CA SER A 597 -14.13 17.74 20.22
C SER A 597 -12.98 16.94 19.61
N LEU A 598 -12.03 16.46 20.42
CA LEU A 598 -10.81 15.83 19.93
C LEU A 598 -11.13 14.46 19.35
N GLU A 599 -10.80 14.28 18.07
CA GLU A 599 -11.04 13.08 17.28
C GLU A 599 -9.74 12.28 17.10
N LYS A 600 -8.59 12.95 16.99
CA LYS A 600 -7.29 12.31 16.74
C LYS A 600 -6.17 12.92 17.56
N ILE A 601 -5.32 12.05 18.09
CA ILE A 601 -4.07 12.46 18.76
C ILE A 601 -2.88 11.68 18.22
N HIS A 602 -1.78 12.39 17.95
CA HIS A 602 -0.50 11.81 17.58
C HIS A 602 0.57 12.42 18.49
N MET A 603 1.28 11.62 19.26
CA MET A 603 2.38 12.10 20.08
C MET A 603 3.63 11.28 19.83
N GLU A 604 4.75 11.92 19.53
CA GLU A 604 6.04 11.28 19.33
C GLU A 604 7.12 11.93 20.21
N TRP A 605 7.97 11.13 20.83
CA TRP A 605 9.09 11.55 21.65
C TRP A 605 10.30 10.73 21.28
N ASN A 606 11.36 11.40 20.85
CA ASN A 606 12.62 10.77 20.42
C ASN A 606 13.81 11.12 21.34
N ASN A 607 13.58 11.90 22.40
CA ASN A 607 14.59 12.38 23.34
C ASN A 607 14.34 11.88 24.77
N ASN A 608 15.39 11.84 25.59
CA ASN A 608 15.34 11.37 26.99
C ASN A 608 14.76 12.42 27.96
N GLU A 609 14.22 13.53 27.46
CA GLU A 609 13.85 14.69 28.27
C GLU A 609 12.59 14.48 29.14
N ASN A 610 11.82 13.40 28.88
CA ASN A 610 10.63 13.02 29.64
C ASN A 610 10.79 11.67 30.36
N SER A 611 12.02 11.29 30.73
CA SER A 611 12.33 9.98 31.32
C SER A 611 11.58 9.63 32.61
N GLY A 612 10.92 10.60 33.26
CA GLY A 612 10.10 10.40 34.45
C GLY A 612 8.63 10.03 34.20
N LEU A 613 8.14 10.06 32.96
CA LEU A 613 6.73 9.75 32.64
C LEU A 613 6.43 8.26 32.79
N LYS A 614 5.46 7.92 33.66
CA LYS A 614 5.06 6.54 34.01
C LYS A 614 3.61 6.20 33.63
N GLU A 615 2.75 7.19 33.50
CA GLU A 615 1.31 7.00 33.27
C GLU A 615 0.75 8.02 32.26
N VAL A 616 -0.13 7.57 31.37
CA VAL A 616 -0.91 8.43 30.45
C VAL A 616 -2.39 8.17 30.65
N VAL A 617 -3.16 9.24 30.95
CA VAL A 617 -4.60 9.16 31.24
C VAL A 617 -5.38 10.15 30.39
N PHE A 618 -6.45 9.65 29.77
CA PHE A 618 -7.42 10.45 29.03
C PHE A 618 -8.70 10.63 29.86
N LEU A 619 -9.16 11.87 29.99
CA LEU A 619 -10.36 12.23 30.74
C LEU A 619 -11.28 13.10 29.88
N ASN A 620 -12.57 12.78 29.81
CA ASN A 620 -13.57 13.58 29.10
C ASN A 620 -13.19 13.91 27.63
N VAL A 621 -12.87 12.86 26.85
CA VAL A 621 -12.52 12.91 25.41
C VAL A 621 -13.46 12.04 24.55
N PRO A 622 -14.79 12.29 24.58
CA PRO A 622 -15.81 11.38 24.05
C PRO A 622 -15.76 11.12 22.53
N LYS A 623 -15.01 11.91 21.77
CA LYS A 623 -14.89 11.77 20.30
C LYS A 623 -13.57 11.17 19.83
N LEU A 624 -12.65 10.87 20.75
CA LEU A 624 -11.31 10.42 20.39
C LEU A 624 -11.38 9.02 19.76
N SER A 625 -10.99 8.94 18.50
CA SER A 625 -11.10 7.74 17.66
C SER A 625 -9.76 7.21 17.15
N ASP A 626 -8.77 8.09 16.96
CA ASP A 626 -7.44 7.70 16.49
C ASP A 626 -6.36 8.14 17.49
N ILE A 627 -5.58 7.19 18.02
CA ILE A 627 -4.46 7.44 18.93
C ILE A 627 -3.17 6.87 18.32
N TYR A 628 -2.18 7.72 18.14
CA TYR A 628 -0.81 7.35 17.80
C TYR A 628 0.15 7.87 18.87
N LEU A 629 0.90 7.01 19.52
CA LEU A 629 1.88 7.33 20.56
C LEU A 629 3.22 6.71 20.19
N ASN A 630 4.32 7.45 20.29
CA ASN A 630 5.65 6.95 19.99
C ASN A 630 6.65 7.45 21.05
N PHE A 631 7.13 6.56 21.90
CA PHE A 631 7.97 6.84 23.07
C PHE A 631 9.37 6.24 22.90
N LYS A 632 10.16 6.80 21.98
CA LYS A 632 11.52 6.34 21.70
C LYS A 632 12.51 6.91 22.73
N ASN A 633 13.32 6.03 23.32
CA ASN A 633 14.28 6.29 24.40
C ASN A 633 13.68 6.71 25.77
N MET A 634 12.43 6.34 26.05
CA MET A 634 11.82 6.47 27.38
C MET A 634 11.91 5.14 28.15
N PRO A 635 12.31 5.10 29.42
CA PRO A 635 12.57 3.84 30.11
C PRO A 635 11.31 3.12 30.67
N GLU A 636 10.24 3.78 31.14
CA GLU A 636 9.20 3.08 31.95
C GLU A 636 7.79 3.72 31.90
N ILE A 637 6.98 3.48 30.85
CA ILE A 637 5.54 3.84 30.87
C ILE A 637 4.73 2.63 31.34
N ASN A 638 4.44 2.53 32.63
CA ASN A 638 3.80 1.34 33.20
C ASN A 638 2.34 1.17 32.79
N ASN A 639 1.58 2.26 32.66
CA ASN A 639 0.14 2.21 32.46
C ASN A 639 -0.37 3.26 31.45
N ILE A 640 -1.24 2.83 30.54
CA ILE A 640 -1.98 3.71 29.62
C ILE A 640 -3.47 3.41 29.78
N ASP A 641 -4.22 4.41 30.25
CA ASP A 641 -5.66 4.30 30.47
C ASP A 641 -6.47 5.00 29.36
N LEU A 642 -7.10 4.19 28.51
CA LEU A 642 -7.94 4.62 27.39
C LEU A 642 -9.44 4.35 27.64
N SER A 643 -9.84 4.01 28.86
CA SER A 643 -11.25 3.70 29.22
C SER A 643 -12.24 4.84 28.92
N ALA A 644 -11.76 6.09 28.90
CA ALA A 644 -12.58 7.26 28.55
C ALA A 644 -12.80 7.45 27.03
N CYS A 645 -12.14 6.66 26.17
CA CYS A 645 -12.09 6.86 24.72
C CYS A 645 -13.15 6.03 23.99
N LYS A 646 -14.44 6.34 24.19
CA LYS A 646 -15.58 5.52 23.71
C LYS A 646 -15.74 5.39 22.18
N GLN A 647 -14.96 6.11 21.39
CA GLN A 647 -14.99 6.04 19.92
C GLN A 647 -13.66 5.52 19.34
N LEU A 648 -12.77 5.01 20.18
CA LEU A 648 -11.42 4.57 19.80
C LEU A 648 -11.45 3.41 18.81
N ASN A 649 -10.98 3.64 17.60
CA ASN A 649 -10.99 2.68 16.50
C ASN A 649 -9.58 2.37 15.98
N LYS A 650 -8.63 3.29 16.16
CA LYS A 650 -7.23 3.10 15.79
C LYS A 650 -6.31 3.37 16.96
N LEU A 651 -5.45 2.41 17.27
CA LEU A 651 -4.40 2.56 18.27
C LEU A 651 -3.05 2.13 17.70
N TYR A 652 -2.06 2.99 17.85
CA TYR A 652 -0.67 2.70 17.52
C TYR A 652 0.21 3.24 18.65
N ILE A 653 0.99 2.41 19.32
CA ILE A 653 1.86 2.83 20.43
C ILE A 653 3.24 2.24 20.21
N THR A 654 4.31 2.99 19.89
CA THR A 654 5.72 2.51 19.91
C THR A 654 6.39 2.95 21.19
N THR A 655 7.31 2.15 21.72
CA THR A 655 8.14 2.56 22.86
C THR A 655 9.47 1.79 22.88
N SER A 656 10.51 2.37 23.46
CA SER A 656 11.73 1.63 23.85
C SER A 656 11.68 1.09 25.28
N GLY A 657 10.75 1.58 26.10
CA GLY A 657 10.57 1.20 27.50
C GLY A 657 9.48 0.14 27.67
N LEU A 658 9.28 -0.32 28.90
CA LEU A 658 8.29 -1.33 29.25
C LEU A 658 6.89 -0.68 29.32
N ILE A 659 5.96 -1.05 28.44
CA ILE A 659 4.53 -0.89 28.72
C ILE A 659 4.08 -2.13 29.44
N GLN A 660 3.53 -2.03 30.66
CA GLN A 660 3.10 -3.21 31.41
C GLN A 660 1.59 -3.46 31.26
N HIS A 661 0.78 -2.39 31.31
CA HIS A 661 -0.68 -2.48 31.31
C HIS A 661 -1.31 -1.47 30.35
N LEU A 662 -2.30 -1.92 29.59
CA LEU A 662 -3.11 -1.11 28.67
C LEU A 662 -4.60 -1.33 28.94
N ASN A 663 -5.33 -0.29 29.33
CA ASN A 663 -6.77 -0.36 29.56
C ASN A 663 -7.56 0.15 28.34
N LEU A 664 -8.21 -0.76 27.62
CA LEU A 664 -9.04 -0.51 26.44
C LEU A 664 -10.55 -0.63 26.72
N LYS A 665 -10.98 -0.98 27.94
CA LYS A 665 -12.41 -1.18 28.29
C LYS A 665 -13.19 0.14 28.24
N ASN A 666 -13.59 0.51 27.03
CA ASN A 666 -14.22 1.78 26.70
C ASN A 666 -15.61 1.58 26.07
N ASN A 667 -16.11 0.33 26.05
CA ASN A 667 -17.33 -0.14 25.38
C ASN A 667 -17.30 0.04 23.86
N ASN A 668 -16.14 -0.12 23.22
CA ASN A 668 -15.97 -0.06 21.77
C ASN A 668 -14.98 -1.13 21.27
N SER A 669 -15.53 -2.23 20.76
CA SER A 669 -14.76 -3.36 20.24
C SER A 669 -14.45 -3.28 18.74
N GLU A 670 -14.63 -2.12 18.10
CA GLU A 670 -14.40 -1.92 16.65
C GLU A 670 -13.02 -1.35 16.36
N TRP A 671 -12.14 -2.19 15.81
CA TRP A 671 -10.76 -1.84 15.46
C TRP A 671 -10.52 -1.88 13.95
N SER A 672 -10.04 -0.79 13.37
CA SER A 672 -9.50 -0.81 12.00
C SER A 672 -7.98 -0.90 11.94
N SER A 673 -7.29 -0.57 13.04
CA SER A 673 -5.84 -0.69 13.16
C SER A 673 -5.45 -0.77 14.63
N PHE A 674 -4.60 -1.74 14.98
CA PHE A 674 -4.08 -1.91 16.33
C PHE A 674 -2.60 -2.29 16.27
N TRP A 675 -1.75 -1.55 16.98
CA TRP A 675 -0.33 -1.87 17.07
C TRP A 675 0.26 -1.38 18.40
N VAL A 676 0.89 -2.28 19.15
CA VAL A 676 1.60 -2.01 20.41
C VAL A 676 2.81 -2.96 20.44
N PRO A 677 4.04 -2.56 20.82
CA PRO A 677 5.19 -3.45 20.86
C PRO A 677 4.99 -4.51 21.93
N SER A 678 5.45 -5.72 21.62
CA SER A 678 5.37 -6.87 22.52
C SER A 678 6.34 -6.84 23.69
N GLY A 679 7.38 -6.00 23.60
CA GLY A 679 8.50 -6.01 24.54
C GLY A 679 8.07 -5.61 25.94
N ASN A 680 7.59 -6.59 26.70
CA ASN A 680 7.17 -6.54 28.11
C ASN A 680 5.74 -6.08 28.42
N LEU A 681 4.84 -6.11 27.43
CA LEU A 681 3.40 -5.94 27.64
C LEU A 681 2.86 -7.12 28.46
N LYS A 682 2.53 -6.89 29.74
CA LYS A 682 2.03 -7.92 30.64
C LYS A 682 0.55 -8.17 30.46
N SER A 683 -0.24 -7.12 30.22
CA SER A 683 -1.68 -7.30 30.08
C SER A 683 -2.42 -6.18 29.34
N ILE A 684 -3.53 -6.55 28.71
CA ILE A 684 -4.47 -5.66 28.02
C ILE A 684 -5.89 -5.94 28.55
N CYS A 685 -6.54 -4.91 29.07
CA CYS A 685 -7.92 -4.95 29.55
C CYS A 685 -8.80 -4.56 28.38
N VAL A 686 -9.73 -5.44 28.02
CA VAL A 686 -10.61 -5.33 26.87
C VAL A 686 -12.08 -5.37 27.33
N ASP A 687 -13.01 -5.00 26.47
CA ASP A 687 -14.44 -5.13 26.72
C ASP A 687 -14.87 -6.62 26.68
N ASP A 688 -14.39 -7.39 25.70
CA ASP A 688 -14.74 -8.81 25.50
C ASP A 688 -13.67 -9.60 24.70
N GLU A 689 -13.88 -10.92 24.54
CA GLU A 689 -12.97 -11.78 23.76
C GLU A 689 -13.01 -11.47 22.25
N ASN A 690 -14.13 -10.96 21.72
CA ASN A 690 -14.24 -10.59 20.30
C ASN A 690 -13.31 -9.40 19.99
N GLU A 691 -13.20 -8.44 20.91
CA GLU A 691 -12.20 -7.38 20.85
C GLU A 691 -10.78 -7.94 20.88
N THR A 692 -10.51 -8.92 21.75
CA THR A 692 -9.21 -9.61 21.82
C THR A 692 -8.85 -10.25 20.48
N GLN A 693 -9.76 -11.01 19.88
CA GLN A 693 -9.54 -11.68 18.59
C GLN A 693 -9.31 -10.66 17.46
N LYS A 694 -10.07 -9.55 17.44
CA LYS A 694 -9.85 -8.46 16.47
C LYS A 694 -8.47 -7.83 16.65
N ILE A 695 -8.04 -7.59 17.89
CA ILE A 695 -6.71 -7.07 18.20
C ILE A 695 -5.62 -8.04 17.73
N ILE A 696 -5.73 -9.34 18.06
CA ILE A 696 -4.78 -10.38 17.66
C ILE A 696 -4.71 -10.49 16.13
N ALA A 697 -5.84 -10.48 15.42
CA ALA A 697 -5.91 -10.54 13.97
C ALA A 697 -5.24 -9.34 13.27
N LEU A 698 -5.18 -8.18 13.93
CA LEU A 698 -4.55 -6.97 13.42
C LEU A 698 -3.04 -6.90 13.72
N VAL A 699 -2.51 -7.73 14.62
CA VAL A 699 -1.09 -7.75 15.01
C VAL A 699 -0.33 -8.84 14.23
N PRO A 700 0.72 -8.51 13.45
CA PRO A 700 1.49 -9.51 12.71
C PRO A 700 2.15 -10.53 13.66
N VAL A 701 1.99 -11.82 13.36
CA VAL A 701 2.44 -13.00 14.15
C VAL A 701 3.90 -12.93 14.61
N PHE A 702 4.78 -12.23 13.89
CA PHE A 702 6.20 -12.08 14.21
C PHE A 702 6.52 -11.03 15.29
N THR A 703 5.57 -10.18 15.67
CA THR A 703 5.85 -9.05 16.58
C THR A 703 5.59 -9.35 18.04
N TRP A 704 4.75 -10.32 18.39
CA TRP A 704 4.46 -10.73 19.78
C TRP A 704 4.93 -12.17 20.02
N PRO A 705 5.85 -12.42 20.99
CA PRO A 705 6.10 -13.78 21.43
C PRO A 705 4.79 -14.31 22.01
N GLN A 706 4.29 -15.40 21.47
CA GLN A 706 2.88 -15.81 21.60
C GLN A 706 2.39 -16.14 23.03
N ASN A 707 3.20 -15.99 24.09
CA ASN A 707 2.89 -16.48 25.44
C ASN A 707 3.16 -15.49 26.61
N THR A 708 3.26 -14.16 26.39
CA THR A 708 3.62 -13.24 27.51
C THR A 708 2.59 -12.16 27.88
N THR A 709 1.62 -11.85 27.03
CA THR A 709 0.64 -10.77 27.26
C THR A 709 -0.75 -11.34 27.57
N VAL A 710 -1.29 -11.03 28.75
CA VAL A 710 -2.60 -11.51 29.21
C VAL A 710 -3.71 -10.54 28.78
N PHE A 711 -4.62 -10.99 27.92
CA PHE A 711 -5.90 -10.27 27.70
C PHE A 711 -6.90 -10.66 28.78
N ASN A 712 -7.62 -9.70 29.34
CA ASN A 712 -8.75 -10.00 30.22
C ASN A 712 -9.90 -8.98 30.08
N SER A 713 -11.13 -9.50 30.06
CA SER A 713 -12.36 -8.69 30.02
C SER A 713 -12.84 -8.25 31.40
N SER A 714 -12.47 -9.02 32.43
CA SER A 714 -12.63 -8.66 33.84
C SER A 714 -11.84 -7.39 34.18
N CYS A 715 -10.90 -7.01 33.31
CA CYS A 715 -9.90 -5.96 33.54
C CYS A 715 -9.07 -6.17 34.78
N SER A 716 -9.18 -7.33 35.43
CA SER A 716 -8.49 -7.70 36.64
C SER A 716 -7.08 -8.22 36.31
N PHE A 717 -6.18 -7.29 35.98
CA PHE A 717 -4.74 -7.54 35.85
C PHE A 717 -4.11 -8.12 37.13
N SER A 718 -3.97 -9.44 37.28
CA SER A 718 -3.06 -10.01 38.29
C SER A 718 -1.69 -10.22 37.61
N SER A 719 -0.58 -9.62 38.03
CA SER A 719 -0.21 -9.07 39.33
C SER A 719 -0.50 -7.57 39.47
N GLY A 720 -1.61 -7.22 40.12
CA GLY A 720 -2.02 -5.83 40.32
C GLY A 720 -3.44 -5.67 40.87
N TYR A 721 -4.36 -6.60 40.60
CA TYR A 721 -5.69 -6.55 41.19
C TYR A 721 -5.72 -7.14 42.57
N GLN A 722 -5.93 -6.22 43.46
CA GLN A 722 -6.38 -6.34 44.80
C GLN A 722 -7.74 -7.10 44.87
N TYR A 723 -7.73 -8.42 45.06
CA TYR A 723 -8.94 -9.26 45.27
C TYR A 723 -8.80 -10.10 46.55
N ASN A 724 -9.89 -10.60 47.12
CA ASN A 724 -9.86 -11.49 48.29
C ASN A 724 -10.32 -12.89 47.94
N LEU A 725 -10.03 -13.87 48.80
CA LEU A 725 -10.51 -15.25 48.68
C LEU A 725 -11.42 -15.59 49.87
N LEU A 726 -12.64 -16.01 49.60
CA LEU A 726 -13.50 -16.68 50.57
C LEU A 726 -13.59 -18.17 50.21
N THR A 727 -13.27 -19.04 51.15
CA THR A 727 -13.33 -20.49 50.96
C THR A 727 -13.91 -21.20 52.18
N GLY A 728 -14.29 -22.46 52.08
CA GLY A 728 -14.75 -23.26 53.22
C GLY A 728 -15.34 -24.60 52.81
N LYS A 729 -15.78 -25.39 53.79
CA LYS A 729 -16.45 -26.68 53.57
C LYS A 729 -17.92 -26.63 53.99
N ILE A 730 -18.78 -27.30 53.23
CA ILE A 730 -20.17 -27.56 53.59
C ILE A 730 -20.29 -28.97 54.17
N LYS A 731 -20.51 -29.04 55.48
CA LYS A 731 -20.64 -30.30 56.22
C LYS A 731 -22.12 -30.70 56.31
N LEU A 732 -22.39 -32.00 56.33
CA LEU A 732 -23.73 -32.56 56.51
C LEU A 732 -23.89 -33.14 57.91
N GLU A 733 -24.93 -32.74 58.62
CA GLU A 733 -25.27 -33.26 59.96
C GLU A 733 -26.69 -33.84 59.97
N LEU A 734 -26.80 -35.17 60.06
CA LEU A 734 -28.09 -35.88 60.03
C LEU A 734 -28.71 -36.05 61.44
N ALA A 735 -27.95 -35.82 62.53
CA ALA A 735 -28.37 -36.16 63.90
C ALA A 735 -29.03 -35.03 64.71
N SER A 736 -29.22 -33.85 64.10
CA SER A 736 -29.74 -32.61 64.71
C SER A 736 -28.91 -32.05 65.89
N ASP A 737 -28.47 -30.80 65.71
CA ASP A 737 -28.24 -29.80 66.77
C ASP A 737 -26.80 -29.53 67.28
N THR A 738 -25.83 -29.20 66.40
CA THR A 738 -24.78 -28.16 66.66
C THR A 738 -23.67 -28.06 65.60
N CYS A 739 -23.64 -28.89 64.55
CA CYS A 739 -22.61 -28.83 63.49
C CYS A 739 -21.14 -28.93 63.97
N ARG A 740 -20.92 -29.43 65.21
CA ARG A 740 -19.57 -29.51 65.81
C ARG A 740 -18.83 -30.81 65.47
N ASN A 741 -19.55 -31.88 65.16
CA ASN A 741 -19.00 -33.23 64.98
C ASN A 741 -19.44 -33.91 63.66
N SER A 742 -19.76 -33.12 62.62
CA SER A 742 -20.22 -33.67 61.34
C SER A 742 -19.06 -34.27 60.54
N THR A 743 -19.26 -35.50 60.05
CA THR A 743 -18.30 -36.25 59.21
C THR A 743 -18.76 -36.41 57.77
N GLY A 744 -20.03 -36.09 57.46
CA GLY A 744 -20.57 -36.09 56.09
C GLY A 744 -20.27 -34.78 55.36
N VAL A 745 -20.14 -34.84 54.04
CA VAL A 745 -19.95 -33.68 53.16
C VAL A 745 -21.19 -33.48 52.30
N ALA A 746 -21.57 -32.23 52.08
CA ALA A 746 -22.65 -31.88 51.17
C ALA A 746 -22.04 -31.37 49.85
N THR A 747 -22.19 -32.16 48.80
CA THR A 747 -21.59 -31.92 47.48
C THR A 747 -22.56 -31.23 46.54
N LEU A 748 -22.07 -30.39 45.62
CA LEU A 748 -22.85 -29.70 44.59
C LEU A 748 -23.95 -28.77 45.15
N ILE A 749 -23.70 -28.14 46.30
CA ILE A 749 -24.64 -27.21 46.94
C ILE A 749 -24.44 -25.79 46.39
N PRO A 750 -25.48 -25.12 45.88
CA PRO A 750 -25.39 -23.76 45.35
C PRO A 750 -25.18 -22.72 46.46
N LEU A 751 -24.16 -21.89 46.33
CA LEU A 751 -23.82 -20.80 47.23
C LEU A 751 -23.86 -19.44 46.54
N THR A 752 -24.14 -18.40 47.31
CA THR A 752 -24.21 -17.03 46.84
C THR A 752 -23.68 -16.05 47.88
N LEU A 753 -22.68 -15.28 47.49
CA LEU A 753 -22.11 -14.18 48.27
C LEU A 753 -22.67 -12.86 47.75
N SER A 754 -23.28 -12.06 48.61
CA SER A 754 -23.96 -10.81 48.21
C SER A 754 -23.52 -9.59 49.04
N GLU A 755 -23.35 -8.46 48.36
CA GLU A 755 -23.12 -7.13 48.94
C GLU A 755 -23.89 -6.08 48.14
N ASN A 756 -25.09 -5.69 48.58
CA ASN A 756 -26.03 -4.71 48.00
C ASN A 756 -26.29 -4.75 46.47
N ASN A 757 -25.25 -4.59 45.64
CA ASN A 757 -25.26 -4.67 44.17
C ASN A 757 -24.34 -5.75 43.57
N ASN A 758 -23.40 -6.32 44.34
CA ASN A 758 -22.47 -7.36 43.87
C ASN A 758 -22.94 -8.73 44.35
N ILE A 759 -23.15 -9.66 43.42
CA ILE A 759 -23.59 -11.03 43.71
C ILE A 759 -22.63 -12.00 43.03
N TYR A 760 -22.11 -12.96 43.79
CA TYR A 760 -21.20 -14.01 43.32
C TYR A 760 -21.86 -15.37 43.54
N HIS A 761 -21.88 -16.25 42.54
CA HIS A 761 -22.46 -17.59 42.62
C HIS A 761 -21.38 -18.67 42.49
N THR A 762 -21.46 -19.74 43.28
CA THR A 762 -20.56 -20.91 43.20
C THR A 762 -21.27 -22.18 43.70
N PHE A 763 -20.63 -23.34 43.60
CA PHE A 763 -21.12 -24.61 44.15
C PHE A 763 -20.05 -25.26 45.02
N SER A 764 -20.45 -26.12 45.97
CA SER A 764 -19.48 -27.02 46.59
C SER A 764 -19.06 -28.14 45.65
N ASP A 765 -17.80 -28.52 45.71
CA ASP A 765 -17.25 -29.64 44.94
C ASP A 765 -17.68 -31.00 45.53
N LEU A 766 -17.16 -32.11 44.96
CA LEU A 766 -17.41 -33.48 45.43
C LEU A 766 -16.81 -33.79 46.82
N LYS A 767 -15.98 -32.89 47.38
CA LYS A 767 -15.44 -32.95 48.74
C LYS A 767 -16.15 -31.99 49.69
N GLY A 768 -17.15 -31.25 49.20
CA GLY A 768 -17.88 -30.23 49.94
C GLY A 768 -17.14 -28.89 50.08
N GLU A 769 -16.01 -28.67 49.42
CA GLU A 769 -15.22 -27.42 49.42
C GLU A 769 -15.79 -26.39 48.42
N TYR A 770 -15.66 -25.10 48.73
CA TYR A 770 -16.07 -24.01 47.82
C TYR A 770 -15.07 -22.84 47.83
N HIS A 771 -15.06 -22.07 46.74
CA HIS A 771 -14.20 -20.89 46.55
C HIS A 771 -14.99 -19.72 45.91
N ILE A 772 -14.81 -18.49 46.43
CA ILE A 772 -15.42 -17.24 45.96
C ILE A 772 -14.39 -16.10 46.04
N TYR A 773 -14.31 -15.22 45.04
CA TYR A 773 -13.30 -14.16 44.95
C TYR A 773 -13.90 -12.73 45.03
N PRO A 774 -14.24 -12.22 46.23
CA PRO A 774 -14.83 -10.88 46.38
C PRO A 774 -13.82 -9.73 46.24
N GLU A 775 -14.27 -8.63 45.63
CA GLU A 775 -13.40 -7.51 45.22
C GLU A 775 -13.52 -6.22 46.05
N SER A 776 -14.39 -6.16 47.08
CA SER A 776 -14.57 -4.94 47.90
C SER A 776 -13.91 -5.04 49.27
N LEU A 777 -13.23 -3.97 49.69
CA LEU A 777 -12.71 -3.82 51.06
C LEU A 777 -13.68 -3.08 51.97
N ASN A 778 -13.61 -3.40 53.26
CA ASN A 778 -14.36 -2.75 54.33
C ASN A 778 -15.88 -2.73 54.11
N LYS A 779 -16.39 -3.70 53.35
CA LYS A 779 -17.81 -3.92 53.08
C LYS A 779 -18.23 -5.29 53.61
N PRO A 780 -19.41 -5.40 54.24
CA PRO A 780 -19.91 -6.67 54.74
C PRO A 780 -20.54 -7.50 53.61
N TYR A 781 -19.96 -8.66 53.33
CA TYR A 781 -20.56 -9.67 52.45
C TYR A 781 -21.43 -10.65 53.24
N ARG A 782 -22.53 -11.09 52.62
CA ARG A 782 -23.41 -12.13 53.15
C ARG A 782 -23.40 -13.37 52.28
N LEU A 783 -23.01 -14.50 52.86
CA LEU A 783 -23.02 -15.81 52.23
C LEU A 783 -24.37 -16.51 52.49
N THR A 784 -25.02 -16.96 51.43
CA THR A 784 -26.35 -17.60 51.41
C THR A 784 -26.36 -18.76 50.41
N THR A 785 -27.42 -19.55 50.35
CA THR A 785 -27.68 -20.54 49.27
C THR A 785 -28.73 -20.01 48.31
N VAL A 786 -28.67 -20.42 47.04
CA VAL A 786 -29.69 -20.10 46.02
C VAL A 786 -30.49 -21.33 45.65
N GLY A 787 -31.82 -21.19 45.59
CA GLY A 787 -32.75 -22.27 45.30
C GLY A 787 -33.24 -23.01 46.55
N GLU A 788 -34.37 -23.72 46.41
CA GLU A 788 -34.96 -24.49 47.50
C GLU A 788 -34.09 -25.74 47.76
N LEU A 789 -33.44 -25.77 48.92
CA LEU A 789 -32.89 -26.99 49.51
C LEU A 789 -34.07 -27.75 50.14
N ASN A 790 -34.89 -28.39 49.30
CA ASN A 790 -36.22 -28.91 49.68
C ASN A 790 -36.25 -29.72 50.99
N HIS A 791 -35.16 -30.40 51.34
CA HIS A 791 -35.07 -31.33 52.48
C HIS A 791 -34.03 -30.93 53.55
N TYR A 792 -33.39 -29.75 53.41
CA TYR A 792 -32.28 -29.29 54.24
C TYR A 792 -32.30 -27.78 54.48
N THR A 793 -31.82 -27.36 55.66
CA THR A 793 -31.59 -25.95 55.99
C THR A 793 -30.09 -25.69 56.13
N LEU A 794 -29.61 -24.60 55.52
CA LEU A 794 -28.24 -24.12 55.70
C LEU A 794 -28.10 -23.39 57.04
N PHE A 795 -27.21 -23.88 57.90
CA PHE A 795 -26.75 -23.20 59.10
C PHE A 795 -25.38 -22.56 58.83
N ALA A 796 -25.33 -21.23 58.85
CA ALA A 796 -24.11 -20.43 58.77
C ALA A 796 -23.98 -19.58 60.04
N PRO A 797 -22.80 -19.47 60.67
CA PRO A 797 -22.61 -18.50 61.75
C PRO A 797 -22.83 -17.08 61.19
N PRO A 798 -23.72 -16.25 61.79
CA PRO A 798 -24.01 -14.92 61.28
C PRO A 798 -22.79 -14.03 61.49
N THR A 799 -21.99 -13.88 60.45
CA THR A 799 -20.84 -13.00 60.44
C THR A 799 -20.84 -12.29 59.11
N ASP A 800 -21.02 -10.97 59.14
CA ASP A 800 -20.74 -10.14 57.97
C ASP A 800 -19.25 -10.35 57.61
N ILE A 801 -18.99 -10.89 56.42
CA ILE A 801 -17.64 -11.22 55.99
C ILE A 801 -17.06 -9.94 55.38
N SER A 802 -16.08 -9.34 56.04
CA SER A 802 -15.36 -8.18 55.50
C SER A 802 -13.89 -8.51 55.29
N PHE A 803 -13.31 -7.80 54.32
CA PHE A 803 -11.90 -7.87 54.02
C PHE A 803 -11.29 -6.49 54.26
N ASP A 804 -10.30 -6.42 55.14
CA ASP A 804 -9.70 -5.13 55.57
C ASP A 804 -8.57 -4.70 54.63
N LYS A 805 -8.01 -5.66 53.91
CA LYS A 805 -6.96 -5.51 52.90
C LYS A 805 -7.26 -6.45 51.76
N PHE A 806 -6.74 -6.12 50.60
CA PHE A 806 -6.80 -6.99 49.45
C PHE A 806 -5.79 -8.13 49.55
N TYR A 807 -6.05 -9.22 48.83
CA TYR A 807 -5.36 -10.52 48.93
C TYR A 807 -5.56 -11.22 50.27
N ASP A 808 -6.62 -10.88 51.00
CA ASP A 808 -6.95 -11.56 52.25
C ASP A 808 -7.75 -12.83 51.96
N THR A 809 -7.46 -13.90 52.70
CA THR A 809 -8.18 -15.17 52.60
C THR A 809 -9.00 -15.40 53.85
N LYS A 810 -10.31 -15.59 53.70
CA LYS A 810 -11.24 -15.95 54.78
C LYS A 810 -11.73 -17.37 54.58
N ILE A 811 -11.78 -18.13 55.67
CA ILE A 811 -12.29 -19.49 55.69
C ILE A 811 -13.60 -19.49 56.49
N VAL A 812 -14.70 -19.91 55.87
CA VAL A 812 -16.03 -19.98 56.49
C VAL A 812 -16.64 -21.36 56.20
N ASP A 813 -16.65 -22.25 57.19
CA ASP A 813 -17.36 -23.52 57.04
C ASP A 813 -18.87 -23.33 57.20
N LEU A 814 -19.64 -24.06 56.39
CA LEU A 814 -21.09 -24.10 56.39
C LEU A 814 -21.59 -25.50 56.80
N CYS A 815 -22.85 -25.58 57.20
CA CYS A 815 -23.44 -26.85 57.62
C CYS A 815 -24.88 -27.01 57.13
N LEU A 816 -25.25 -28.18 56.60
CA LEU A 816 -26.62 -28.55 56.25
C LEU A 816 -27.24 -29.44 57.33
N ILE A 817 -28.46 -29.09 57.73
CA ILE A 817 -29.26 -29.83 58.73
C ILE A 817 -30.60 -30.23 58.07
N PRO A 818 -31.05 -31.49 58.17
CA PRO A 818 -32.36 -31.92 57.67
C PRO A 818 -33.51 -31.06 58.20
N ASN A 819 -34.50 -30.75 57.35
CA ASN A 819 -35.68 -29.95 57.69
C ASN A 819 -36.98 -30.78 57.80
N GLY A 820 -36.90 -31.98 58.38
CA GLY A 820 -38.02 -32.93 58.44
C GLY A 820 -37.56 -34.33 58.06
N ILE A 821 -38.50 -35.23 57.78
CA ILE A 821 -38.23 -36.57 57.24
C ILE A 821 -38.76 -36.62 55.82
N HIS A 822 -37.87 -36.82 54.86
CA HIS A 822 -38.19 -36.86 53.44
C HIS A 822 -37.53 -38.08 52.78
N HIS A 823 -38.34 -38.88 52.10
CA HIS A 823 -37.91 -39.94 51.20
C HIS A 823 -38.01 -39.38 49.78
N ASP A 824 -36.93 -39.41 49.00
CA ASP A 824 -36.91 -38.87 47.64
C ASP A 824 -35.74 -39.47 46.87
N LEU A 825 -36.02 -40.04 45.70
CA LEU A 825 -35.02 -40.59 44.79
C LEU A 825 -35.11 -39.91 43.43
N GLU A 826 -34.03 -39.99 42.67
CA GLU A 826 -34.07 -39.69 41.24
C GLU A 826 -33.25 -40.71 40.48
N VAL A 827 -33.61 -40.91 39.21
CA VAL A 827 -32.81 -41.70 38.27
C VAL A 827 -32.59 -40.91 36.99
N THR A 828 -31.46 -41.12 36.33
CA THR A 828 -31.12 -40.48 35.06
C THR A 828 -30.35 -41.47 34.20
N ILE A 829 -30.62 -41.47 32.89
CA ILE A 829 -29.86 -42.24 31.89
C ILE A 829 -28.93 -41.27 31.17
N ILE A 830 -27.64 -41.56 31.21
CA ILE A 830 -26.58 -40.79 30.56
C ILE A 830 -26.03 -41.65 29.41
N PRO A 831 -26.25 -41.25 28.14
CA PRO A 831 -25.65 -41.94 27.00
C PRO A 831 -24.17 -41.56 26.91
N VAL A 832 -23.29 -42.42 27.44
CA VAL A 832 -21.84 -42.22 27.39
C VAL A 832 -21.40 -42.24 25.92
N ASP A 833 -21.77 -43.29 25.20
CA ASP A 833 -21.57 -43.37 23.76
C ASP A 833 -22.79 -42.92 22.95
N ARG A 834 -22.57 -42.68 21.66
CA ARG A 834 -23.64 -42.44 20.70
C ARG A 834 -24.18 -43.77 20.18
N ALA A 835 -25.50 -43.83 20.01
CA ALA A 835 -26.16 -44.94 19.32
C ALA A 835 -25.75 -44.95 17.84
N ARG A 836 -24.95 -45.94 17.44
CA ARG A 836 -24.50 -46.15 16.05
C ARG A 836 -24.90 -47.54 15.57
N PRO A 837 -25.45 -47.71 14.36
CA PRO A 837 -25.82 -49.02 13.84
C PRO A 837 -24.62 -49.97 13.73
N GLY A 838 -24.74 -51.18 14.28
CA GLY A 838 -23.71 -52.23 14.21
C GLY A 838 -22.56 -52.08 15.22
N PHE A 839 -22.67 -51.17 16.19
CA PHE A 839 -21.64 -50.93 17.20
C PHE A 839 -22.19 -51.04 18.62
N ASP A 840 -21.30 -51.33 19.56
CA ASP A 840 -21.59 -51.25 20.99
C ASP A 840 -21.78 -49.79 21.41
N SER A 841 -22.81 -49.56 22.22
CA SER A 841 -23.17 -48.27 22.80
C SER A 841 -23.27 -48.38 24.32
N LYS A 842 -22.51 -47.56 25.05
CA LYS A 842 -22.51 -47.52 26.52
C LYS A 842 -23.47 -46.48 27.08
N TYR A 843 -24.14 -46.86 28.16
CA TYR A 843 -25.06 -46.05 28.94
C TYR A 843 -24.69 -46.12 30.41
N LYS A 844 -24.80 -45.00 31.12
CA LYS A 844 -24.66 -44.93 32.57
C LYS A 844 -25.99 -44.53 33.20
N LEU A 845 -26.50 -45.36 34.10
CA LEU A 845 -27.62 -45.00 34.95
C LEU A 845 -27.06 -44.44 36.24
N VAL A 846 -27.45 -43.21 36.57
CA VAL A 846 -27.16 -42.60 37.86
C VAL A 846 -28.46 -42.52 38.63
N TYR A 847 -28.49 -43.11 39.81
CA TYR A 847 -29.60 -42.96 40.73
C TYR A 847 -29.13 -42.35 42.04
N LYS A 848 -29.91 -41.44 42.62
CA LYS A 848 -29.49 -40.64 43.76
C LYS A 848 -30.57 -40.55 44.81
N ASN A 849 -30.16 -40.56 46.07
CA ASN A 849 -31.04 -40.22 47.18
C ASN A 849 -31.00 -38.72 47.46
N LYS A 850 -32.09 -38.04 47.10
CA LYS A 850 -32.32 -36.61 47.37
C LYS A 850 -33.03 -36.36 48.69
N GLY A 851 -33.65 -37.39 49.24
CA GLY A 851 -34.24 -37.37 50.57
C GLY A 851 -33.18 -37.25 51.66
N ASN A 852 -33.64 -37.20 52.89
CA ASN A 852 -32.79 -37.05 54.08
C ASN A 852 -32.79 -38.28 54.99
N THR A 853 -33.23 -39.42 54.46
CA THR A 853 -33.22 -40.72 55.13
C THR A 853 -32.59 -41.78 54.25
N ILE A 854 -32.11 -42.86 54.86
CA ILE A 854 -31.58 -44.02 54.13
C ILE A 854 -32.74 -44.79 53.47
N LEU A 855 -32.58 -45.15 52.19
CA LEU A 855 -33.57 -45.84 51.35
C LEU A 855 -32.98 -47.10 50.69
N SER A 856 -33.81 -48.11 50.46
CA SER A 856 -33.46 -49.30 49.67
C SER A 856 -34.55 -49.56 48.63
N GLY A 857 -34.24 -50.28 47.55
CA GLY A 857 -35.21 -50.49 46.49
C GLY A 857 -34.60 -51.06 45.21
N GLU A 858 -35.25 -50.74 44.08
CA GLU A 858 -34.92 -51.33 42.77
C GLU A 858 -34.88 -50.27 41.68
N VAL A 859 -33.93 -50.41 40.75
CA VAL A 859 -33.81 -49.65 39.50
C VAL A 859 -34.06 -50.60 38.33
N SER A 860 -34.95 -50.23 37.43
CA SER A 860 -35.20 -50.96 36.18
C SER A 860 -34.76 -50.13 34.98
N PHE A 861 -34.19 -50.77 33.96
CA PHE A 861 -33.79 -50.19 32.68
C PHE A 861 -34.46 -50.97 31.54
N SER A 862 -35.22 -50.29 30.69
CA SER A 862 -35.95 -50.88 29.57
C SER A 862 -35.46 -50.33 28.24
N PHE A 863 -35.26 -51.20 27.25
CA PHE A 863 -34.81 -50.92 25.89
C PHE A 863 -35.58 -51.79 24.88
N ASP A 864 -35.48 -51.47 23.60
CA ASP A 864 -36.12 -52.25 22.53
C ASP A 864 -35.21 -53.40 22.08
N ASP A 865 -35.56 -54.62 22.47
CA ASP A 865 -34.79 -55.85 22.22
C ASP A 865 -34.71 -56.17 20.70
N ASP A 866 -35.67 -55.68 19.91
CA ASP A 866 -35.64 -55.84 18.45
C ASP A 866 -34.44 -55.13 17.81
N TYR A 867 -33.90 -54.08 18.45
CA TYR A 867 -32.87 -53.19 17.90
C TYR A 867 -31.55 -53.18 18.68
N ALA A 868 -31.54 -53.76 19.89
CA ALA A 868 -30.38 -53.71 20.78
C ALA A 868 -30.27 -54.98 21.62
N ASP A 869 -29.05 -55.53 21.71
CA ASP A 869 -28.71 -56.70 22.52
C ASP A 869 -27.82 -56.31 23.70
N LEU A 870 -28.04 -56.88 24.89
CA LEU A 870 -27.14 -56.66 26.03
C LEU A 870 -25.78 -57.32 25.82
N VAL A 871 -24.70 -56.52 25.83
CA VAL A 871 -23.31 -57.02 25.82
C VAL A 871 -22.80 -57.21 27.24
N SER A 872 -22.94 -56.18 28.09
CA SER A 872 -22.49 -56.24 29.48
C SER A 872 -23.20 -55.23 30.37
N SER A 873 -23.19 -55.50 31.68
CA SER A 873 -23.66 -54.59 32.72
C SER A 873 -22.74 -54.66 33.94
N VAL A 874 -22.39 -53.51 34.51
CA VAL A 874 -21.59 -53.38 35.74
C VAL A 874 -22.28 -52.41 36.69
N PRO A 875 -22.78 -52.85 37.87
CA PRO A 875 -22.79 -54.24 38.34
C PRO A 875 -23.64 -55.18 37.46
N GLY A 876 -23.48 -56.49 37.64
CA GLY A 876 -24.33 -57.47 36.97
C GLY A 876 -25.80 -57.28 37.37
N THR A 877 -26.73 -57.65 36.49
CA THR A 877 -28.17 -57.51 36.72
C THR A 877 -28.71 -58.56 37.71
N ASP A 878 -29.63 -58.15 38.58
CA ASP A 878 -30.31 -59.04 39.53
C ASP A 878 -31.42 -59.86 38.86
N LEU A 879 -32.10 -59.28 37.86
CA LEU A 879 -33.11 -59.94 37.04
C LEU A 879 -33.09 -59.37 35.62
N GLN A 880 -33.04 -60.27 34.63
CA GLN A 880 -33.09 -59.94 33.20
C GLN A 880 -34.30 -60.61 32.54
N SER A 881 -35.04 -59.82 31.77
CA SER A 881 -36.06 -60.28 30.82
C SER A 881 -35.84 -59.61 29.46
N GLU A 882 -36.58 -60.05 28.43
CA GLU A 882 -36.54 -59.46 27.08
C GLU A 882 -36.74 -57.93 27.16
N GLY A 883 -35.77 -57.15 26.66
CA GLY A 883 -35.78 -55.69 26.69
C GLY A 883 -35.77 -55.02 28.08
N GLN A 884 -35.51 -55.73 29.19
CA GLN A 884 -35.54 -55.14 30.54
C GLN A 884 -34.52 -55.73 31.52
N LEU A 885 -33.79 -54.84 32.23
CA LEU A 885 -32.80 -55.15 33.26
C LEU A 885 -33.24 -54.56 34.61
N MET A 886 -33.05 -55.30 35.70
CA MET A 886 -33.37 -54.86 37.06
C MET A 886 -32.15 -54.97 37.98
N TYR A 887 -32.01 -54.00 38.90
CA TYR A 887 -30.93 -53.88 39.86
C TYR A 887 -31.46 -53.50 41.24
N LYS A 888 -31.01 -54.16 42.29
CA LYS A 888 -31.35 -53.84 43.68
C LYS A 888 -30.28 -52.95 44.30
N TYR A 889 -30.71 -51.94 45.05
CA TYR A 889 -29.82 -51.14 45.89
C TYR A 889 -30.27 -51.19 47.34
N THR A 890 -29.31 -51.21 48.26
CA THR A 890 -29.56 -51.28 49.71
C THR A 890 -28.83 -50.16 50.43
N GLU A 891 -29.49 -49.59 51.43
CA GLU A 891 -28.92 -48.59 52.33
C GLU A 891 -28.35 -47.33 51.65
N LEU A 892 -28.97 -46.85 50.56
CA LEU A 892 -28.56 -45.63 49.87
C LEU A 892 -28.78 -44.42 50.79
N LYS A 893 -27.68 -43.78 51.22
CA LYS A 893 -27.68 -42.67 52.18
C LYS A 893 -28.06 -41.35 51.51
N PRO A 894 -28.47 -40.34 52.29
CA PRO A 894 -28.75 -39.01 51.74
C PRO A 894 -27.55 -38.42 50.99
N PHE A 895 -27.81 -37.83 49.82
CA PHE A 895 -26.83 -37.34 48.83
C PHE A 895 -25.93 -38.41 48.20
N GLU A 896 -26.07 -39.68 48.57
CA GLU A 896 -25.37 -40.79 47.93
C GLU A 896 -26.01 -41.08 46.57
N SER A 897 -25.15 -41.33 45.59
CA SER A 897 -25.53 -41.79 44.25
C SER A 897 -24.96 -43.18 44.00
N GLY A 898 -25.73 -44.02 43.31
CA GLY A 898 -25.24 -45.26 42.72
C GLY A 898 -25.15 -45.14 41.21
N GLU A 899 -24.27 -45.95 40.62
CA GLU A 899 -24.01 -45.96 39.17
C GLU A 899 -24.11 -47.38 38.62
N ILE A 900 -24.74 -47.52 37.45
CA ILE A 900 -24.80 -48.77 36.69
C ILE A 900 -24.39 -48.47 35.24
N PHE A 901 -23.36 -49.16 34.76
CA PHE A 901 -22.89 -49.05 33.38
C PHE A 901 -23.46 -50.22 32.56
N ILE A 902 -24.09 -49.91 31.43
CA ILE A 902 -24.74 -50.88 30.53
C ILE A 902 -24.14 -50.70 29.14
N THR A 903 -23.71 -51.78 28.50
CA THR A 903 -23.26 -51.77 27.11
C THR A 903 -24.22 -52.60 26.27
N LEU A 904 -24.82 -51.98 25.24
CA LEU A 904 -25.73 -52.63 24.30
C LEU A 904 -25.09 -52.68 22.91
N HIS A 905 -25.17 -53.82 22.23
CA HIS A 905 -24.84 -53.94 20.81
C HIS A 905 -26.07 -53.53 20.01
N LEU A 906 -25.94 -52.54 19.12
CA LEU A 906 -27.06 -52.09 18.29
C LEU A 906 -27.02 -52.78 16.93
N ASN A 907 -28.19 -53.16 16.41
CA ASN A 907 -28.30 -53.82 15.10
C ASN A 907 -27.59 -53.02 13.99
N ALA A 908 -26.95 -53.71 13.06
CA ALA A 908 -26.44 -53.11 11.83
C ALA A 908 -27.59 -52.84 10.83
N PRO A 909 -27.38 -51.98 9.82
CA PRO A 909 -28.37 -51.75 8.77
C PRO A 909 -28.65 -53.02 7.90
N THR A 910 -27.81 -54.05 8.05
CA THR A 910 -27.95 -55.35 7.38
C THR A 910 -28.71 -56.38 8.20
N ASP A 911 -28.95 -56.12 9.49
CA ASP A 911 -29.64 -57.04 10.39
C ASP A 911 -31.16 -56.91 10.23
N THR A 912 -31.94 -57.78 10.87
CA THR A 912 -33.40 -57.78 10.75
C THR A 912 -34.03 -57.85 12.14
N PRO A 913 -34.68 -56.77 12.62
CA PRO A 913 -34.91 -55.50 11.93
C PRO A 913 -33.64 -54.64 11.82
N ALA A 914 -33.48 -53.96 10.68
CA ALA A 914 -32.34 -53.09 10.43
C ALA A 914 -32.48 -51.79 11.23
N LEU A 915 -31.42 -51.38 11.93
CA LEU A 915 -31.32 -50.07 12.56
C LEU A 915 -30.62 -49.10 11.60
N ASN A 916 -31.28 -47.99 11.26
CA ASN A 916 -30.76 -47.00 10.31
C ASN A 916 -30.49 -45.64 10.94
N ASP A 917 -29.70 -44.82 10.22
CA ASP A 917 -29.42 -43.44 10.59
C ASP A 917 -30.71 -42.61 10.75
N ASN A 918 -30.74 -41.77 11.78
CA ASN A 918 -31.90 -40.97 12.22
C ASN A 918 -33.09 -41.75 12.79
N GLU A 919 -33.00 -43.06 13.00
CA GLU A 919 -33.99 -43.79 13.79
C GLU A 919 -33.92 -43.37 15.27
N ILE A 920 -35.01 -43.56 16.00
CA ILE A 920 -35.14 -43.10 17.38
C ILE A 920 -35.21 -44.32 18.30
N LEU A 921 -34.21 -44.44 19.17
CA LEU A 921 -34.20 -45.39 20.26
C LEU A 921 -34.76 -44.75 21.52
N ILE A 922 -35.58 -45.50 22.25
CA ILE A 922 -36.21 -45.06 23.49
C ILE A 922 -35.74 -45.97 24.62
N PHE A 923 -35.11 -45.37 25.61
CA PHE A 923 -34.71 -46.06 26.83
C PHE A 923 -35.48 -45.48 28.01
N THR A 924 -35.97 -46.34 28.90
CA THR A 924 -36.72 -45.90 30.09
C THR A 924 -36.10 -46.51 31.33
N SER A 925 -35.77 -45.67 32.31
CA SER A 925 -35.31 -46.12 33.62
C SER A 925 -36.30 -45.70 34.69
N ILE A 926 -36.61 -46.60 35.61
CA ILE A 926 -37.52 -46.37 36.72
C ILE A 926 -36.85 -46.82 38.01
N ILE A 927 -36.76 -45.93 39.00
CA ILE A 927 -36.34 -46.24 40.36
C ILE A 927 -37.55 -46.30 41.30
N SER A 928 -37.52 -47.21 42.26
CA SER A 928 -38.54 -47.34 43.30
C SER A 928 -37.90 -47.61 44.65
N SER A 929 -38.41 -46.99 45.72
CA SER A 929 -38.00 -47.27 47.10
C SER A 929 -38.96 -48.18 47.86
N ASP A 930 -38.48 -48.67 49.00
CA ASP A 930 -39.24 -49.38 50.03
C ASP A 930 -40.22 -48.47 50.82
N LYS A 931 -40.27 -47.16 50.52
CA LYS A 931 -41.07 -46.15 51.22
C LYS A 931 -41.83 -45.24 50.23
N SER A 932 -42.77 -44.45 50.73
CA SER A 932 -43.49 -43.47 49.90
C SER A 932 -42.64 -42.21 49.69
N GLU A 933 -42.44 -41.80 48.45
CA GLU A 933 -41.55 -40.69 48.08
C GLU A 933 -42.27 -39.34 47.96
N SER A 934 -41.50 -38.28 48.24
CA SER A 934 -41.98 -36.89 48.27
C SER A 934 -42.17 -36.35 46.85
N THR A 935 -41.31 -36.77 45.92
CA THR A 935 -41.36 -36.38 44.50
C THR A 935 -41.34 -37.64 43.61
N PRO A 936 -42.49 -38.29 43.33
CA PRO A 936 -42.47 -39.53 42.53
C PRO A 936 -42.16 -39.31 41.04
N THR A 937 -42.08 -38.07 40.57
CA THR A 937 -41.99 -37.75 39.13
C THR A 937 -40.59 -37.83 38.54
N ASP A 938 -39.54 -37.66 39.36
CA ASP A 938 -38.12 -37.82 38.99
C ASP A 938 -37.62 -39.25 39.19
N ASN A 939 -38.52 -40.16 39.57
CA ASN A 939 -38.27 -41.59 39.67
C ASN A 939 -38.28 -42.29 38.31
N THR A 940 -38.69 -41.61 37.24
CA THR A 940 -38.70 -42.15 35.88
C THR A 940 -37.93 -41.23 34.95
N PHE A 941 -36.99 -41.78 34.20
CA PHE A 941 -36.24 -41.06 33.17
C PHE A 941 -36.39 -41.74 31.82
N LYS A 942 -36.81 -40.98 30.81
CA LYS A 942 -36.94 -41.45 29.43
C LYS A 942 -35.90 -40.76 28.56
N LEU A 943 -34.93 -41.52 28.08
CA LEU A 943 -33.95 -41.07 27.10
C LEU A 943 -34.51 -41.31 25.68
N ILE A 944 -34.57 -40.26 24.88
CA ILE A 944 -34.93 -40.33 23.46
C ILE A 944 -33.66 -40.06 22.66
N GLN A 945 -33.04 -41.10 22.14
CA GLN A 945 -31.76 -41.01 21.45
C GLN A 945 -31.93 -41.21 19.95
N THR A 946 -31.40 -40.30 19.15
CA THR A 946 -31.34 -40.47 17.69
C THR A 946 -30.10 -41.28 17.33
N VAL A 947 -30.28 -42.28 16.48
CA VAL A 947 -29.21 -43.08 15.88
C VAL A 947 -28.45 -42.22 14.88
N VAL A 948 -27.12 -42.23 14.96
CA VAL A 948 -26.26 -41.35 14.16
C VAL A 948 -25.13 -42.13 13.48
N ASN A 949 -24.70 -41.66 12.31
CA ASN A 949 -23.46 -42.09 11.65
C ASN A 949 -22.24 -41.24 12.08
N SER A 950 -21.04 -41.55 11.58
CA SER A 950 -19.76 -40.89 11.97
C SER A 950 -19.85 -39.36 11.95
N TYR A 951 -19.88 -38.76 13.15
CA TYR A 951 -20.01 -37.33 13.41
C TYR A 951 -18.96 -36.90 14.44
N ASP A 952 -18.65 -35.60 14.53
CA ASP A 952 -17.64 -34.99 15.43
C ASP A 952 -17.81 -35.48 16.87
N PRO A 953 -16.80 -36.10 17.53
CA PRO A 953 -16.92 -36.65 18.89
C PRO A 953 -17.17 -35.61 19.98
N ASN A 954 -16.88 -34.33 19.71
CA ASN A 954 -17.16 -33.22 20.61
C ASN A 954 -18.58 -32.67 20.36
N ASP A 955 -19.54 -32.96 21.24
CA ASP A 955 -20.94 -32.58 21.02
C ASP A 955 -21.69 -32.16 22.29
N LYS A 956 -22.81 -31.48 22.06
CA LYS A 956 -23.82 -31.14 23.05
C LYS A 956 -25.16 -31.71 22.61
N THR A 957 -25.85 -32.35 23.55
CA THR A 957 -27.13 -33.02 23.27
C THR A 957 -28.15 -32.72 24.37
N CYS A 958 -29.38 -32.39 23.97
CA CYS A 958 -30.54 -32.33 24.86
C CYS A 958 -31.16 -33.72 24.98
N LEU A 959 -31.22 -34.28 26.20
CA LEU A 959 -31.60 -35.67 26.43
C LEU A 959 -33.10 -35.97 26.24
N GLN A 960 -33.93 -34.92 26.22
CA GLN A 960 -35.35 -35.03 25.88
C GLN A 960 -35.60 -35.16 24.36
N GLY A 961 -34.56 -35.07 23.52
CA GLY A 961 -34.63 -35.24 22.07
C GLY A 961 -35.00 -33.97 21.30
N GLN A 962 -35.31 -34.11 20.01
CA GLN A 962 -35.52 -32.96 19.09
C GLN A 962 -36.81 -32.18 19.34
N LYS A 963 -37.76 -32.73 20.11
CA LYS A 963 -39.05 -32.10 20.41
C LYS A 963 -39.42 -32.31 21.87
N ILE A 964 -39.88 -31.25 22.54
CA ILE A 964 -40.53 -31.34 23.84
C ILE A 964 -42.00 -30.91 23.74
N THR A 965 -42.85 -31.57 24.51
CA THR A 965 -44.26 -31.18 24.63
C THR A 965 -44.41 -29.90 25.43
N PRO A 966 -45.48 -29.09 25.22
CA PRO A 966 -45.77 -27.92 26.03
C PRO A 966 -45.80 -28.17 27.55
N GLU A 967 -46.06 -29.40 28.00
CA GLU A 967 -46.07 -29.79 29.42
C GLU A 967 -44.69 -29.79 30.09
N VAL A 968 -43.61 -29.73 29.30
CA VAL A 968 -42.21 -29.65 29.76
C VAL A 968 -41.75 -28.19 29.90
N VAL A 969 -42.52 -27.23 29.36
CA VAL A 969 -42.25 -25.80 29.52
C VAL A 969 -42.38 -25.39 30.99
N GLY A 970 -41.40 -24.67 31.52
CA GLY A 970 -41.28 -24.34 32.95
C GLY A 970 -40.63 -25.43 33.80
N LYS A 971 -40.33 -26.60 33.22
CA LYS A 971 -39.69 -27.75 33.89
C LYS A 971 -38.24 -27.92 33.45
N TYR A 972 -37.55 -28.85 34.11
CA TYR A 972 -36.17 -29.21 33.81
C TYR A 972 -36.05 -29.89 32.45
N VAL A 973 -35.00 -29.53 31.73
CA VAL A 973 -34.43 -30.30 30.63
C VAL A 973 -32.98 -30.62 30.97
N ASP A 974 -32.47 -31.74 30.45
CA ASP A 974 -31.15 -32.28 30.77
C ASP A 974 -30.26 -32.22 29.52
N TYR A 975 -29.03 -31.76 29.71
CA TYR A 975 -28.01 -31.64 28.68
C TYR A 975 -26.78 -32.47 29.04
N ILE A 976 -26.16 -33.05 28.02
CA ILE A 976 -24.80 -33.60 28.11
C ILE A 976 -23.91 -32.88 27.11
N ILE A 977 -22.70 -32.55 27.53
CA ILE A 977 -21.61 -32.08 26.68
C ILE A 977 -20.49 -33.12 26.77
N ARG A 978 -20.11 -33.69 25.63
CA ARG A 978 -19.00 -34.64 25.48
C ARG A 978 -17.82 -33.96 24.82
N PHE A 979 -16.63 -34.32 25.25
CA PHE A 979 -15.37 -33.81 24.75
C PHE A 979 -14.35 -34.94 24.60
N GLU A 980 -13.54 -34.90 23.55
CA GLU A 980 -12.49 -35.86 23.26
C GLU A 980 -11.20 -35.12 22.89
N ASN A 981 -10.09 -35.49 23.52
CA ASN A 981 -8.77 -34.96 23.20
C ASN A 981 -8.21 -35.64 21.94
N LEU A 982 -8.41 -34.99 20.79
CA LEU A 982 -7.84 -35.39 19.49
C LEU A 982 -6.42 -34.82 19.26
N GLY A 983 -5.78 -34.29 20.31
CA GLY A 983 -4.44 -33.71 20.27
C GLY A 983 -3.33 -34.76 20.15
N THR A 984 -2.07 -34.32 20.32
CA THR A 984 -0.89 -35.20 20.31
C THR A 984 -0.22 -35.31 21.68
N ALA A 985 -0.85 -34.78 22.73
CA ALA A 985 -0.36 -34.73 24.10
C ALA A 985 -1.53 -34.71 25.09
N GLU A 986 -1.27 -35.05 26.36
CA GLU A 986 -2.26 -35.01 27.43
C GLU A 986 -2.75 -33.57 27.66
N ALA A 987 -4.07 -33.38 27.75
CA ALA A 987 -4.64 -32.07 28.10
C ALA A 987 -4.68 -31.93 29.63
N VAL A 988 -3.92 -30.99 30.17
CA VAL A 988 -3.78 -30.83 31.62
C VAL A 988 -5.08 -30.28 32.22
N ASN A 989 -5.69 -29.29 31.58
CA ASN A 989 -6.95 -28.68 31.97
C ASN A 989 -7.96 -28.70 30.81
N VAL A 990 -9.25 -28.88 31.11
CA VAL A 990 -10.34 -28.72 30.14
C VAL A 990 -11.36 -27.74 30.70
N THR A 991 -11.72 -26.70 29.96
CA THR A 991 -12.78 -25.76 30.37
C THR A 991 -13.91 -25.77 29.35
N ILE A 992 -15.14 -25.98 29.82
CA ILE A 992 -16.33 -25.97 28.98
C ILE A 992 -17.09 -24.68 29.27
N ARG A 993 -17.20 -23.81 28.28
CA ARG A 993 -17.91 -22.53 28.40
C ARG A 993 -19.25 -22.61 27.66
N ASP A 994 -20.33 -22.37 28.39
CA ASP A 994 -21.71 -22.47 27.93
C ASP A 994 -22.45 -21.15 28.20
N VAL A 995 -22.87 -20.46 27.14
CA VAL A 995 -23.60 -19.19 27.26
C VAL A 995 -25.10 -19.48 27.23
N ILE A 996 -25.75 -19.34 28.38
CA ILE A 996 -27.16 -19.65 28.56
C ILE A 996 -28.04 -18.50 28.06
N ASP A 997 -29.00 -18.82 27.18
CA ASP A 997 -30.02 -17.86 26.74
C ASP A 997 -31.05 -17.63 27.85
N LEU A 998 -30.95 -16.47 28.51
CA LEU A 998 -31.86 -16.04 29.56
C LEU A 998 -33.31 -15.80 29.10
N LYS A 999 -33.60 -15.83 27.79
CA LYS A 999 -34.99 -15.82 27.27
C LYS A 999 -35.60 -17.20 27.21
N THR A 1000 -34.76 -18.23 27.25
CA THR A 1000 -35.14 -19.63 27.10
C THR A 1000 -35.05 -20.37 28.42
N PHE A 1001 -34.04 -20.06 29.24
CA PHE A 1001 -33.71 -20.78 30.46
C PHE A 1001 -33.61 -19.87 31.68
N ASP A 1002 -33.97 -20.41 32.84
CA ASP A 1002 -33.69 -19.78 34.13
C ASP A 1002 -32.29 -20.21 34.61
N ILE A 1003 -31.30 -19.32 34.47
CA ILE A 1003 -29.90 -19.59 34.85
C ILE A 1003 -29.75 -19.96 36.34
N ASN A 1004 -30.57 -19.42 37.22
CA ASN A 1004 -30.49 -19.69 38.66
C ASN A 1004 -30.97 -21.11 39.00
N SER A 1005 -31.59 -21.80 38.04
CA SER A 1005 -32.05 -23.18 38.20
C SER A 1005 -31.02 -24.22 37.73
N LEU A 1006 -29.92 -23.79 37.09
CA LEU A 1006 -28.90 -24.68 36.54
C LEU A 1006 -28.26 -25.52 37.65
N LYS A 1007 -28.20 -26.83 37.41
CA LYS A 1007 -27.61 -27.80 38.33
C LYS A 1007 -26.75 -28.80 37.56
N PRO A 1008 -25.43 -28.85 37.78
CA PRO A 1008 -24.62 -29.97 37.31
C PRO A 1008 -25.16 -31.26 37.93
N THR A 1009 -25.34 -32.30 37.11
CA THR A 1009 -25.88 -33.60 37.56
C THR A 1009 -24.79 -34.64 37.71
N ASP A 1010 -23.80 -34.63 36.79
CA ASP A 1010 -22.75 -35.65 36.75
C ASP A 1010 -21.60 -35.23 35.80
N ALA A 1011 -20.41 -35.81 35.95
CA ALA A 1011 -19.29 -35.59 35.04
C ALA A 1011 -18.27 -36.73 35.06
N SER A 1012 -17.52 -36.87 33.98
CA SER A 1012 -16.42 -37.85 33.85
C SER A 1012 -15.23 -37.62 34.81
N HIS A 1013 -14.99 -36.37 35.21
CA HIS A 1013 -13.82 -35.94 35.99
C HIS A 1013 -14.21 -34.87 37.03
N PRO A 1014 -13.41 -34.62 38.07
CA PRO A 1014 -13.64 -33.51 39.00
C PRO A 1014 -13.62 -32.16 38.29
N PHE A 1015 -14.55 -31.26 38.64
CA PHE A 1015 -14.67 -29.94 38.03
C PHE A 1015 -15.17 -28.89 39.03
N GLU A 1016 -14.89 -27.62 38.71
CA GLU A 1016 -15.50 -26.45 39.35
C GLU A 1016 -16.54 -25.82 38.41
N THR A 1017 -17.60 -25.25 38.97
CA THR A 1017 -18.61 -24.50 38.19
C THR A 1017 -18.55 -23.02 38.54
N ARG A 1018 -18.37 -22.18 37.53
CA ARG A 1018 -18.40 -20.72 37.67
C ARG A 1018 -19.52 -20.13 36.81
N ILE A 1019 -20.33 -19.25 37.38
CA ILE A 1019 -21.29 -18.45 36.63
C ILE A 1019 -20.82 -16.99 36.65
N SER A 1020 -20.48 -16.46 35.48
CA SER A 1020 -19.98 -15.11 35.27
C SER A 1020 -20.88 -14.32 34.32
N ASP A 1021 -20.79 -12.99 34.36
CA ASP A 1021 -21.52 -12.06 33.47
C ASP A 1021 -23.05 -12.25 33.41
N GLY A 1022 -23.63 -12.89 34.44
CA GLY A 1022 -25.07 -13.12 34.59
C GLY A 1022 -25.66 -14.27 33.76
N ASN A 1023 -24.96 -14.80 32.75
CA ASN A 1023 -25.47 -15.89 31.92
C ASN A 1023 -24.41 -16.81 31.30
N VAL A 1024 -23.14 -16.67 31.67
CA VAL A 1024 -22.06 -17.52 31.19
C VAL A 1024 -21.75 -18.57 32.25
N VAL A 1025 -21.81 -19.84 31.88
CA VAL A 1025 -21.52 -20.98 32.75
C VAL A 1025 -20.21 -21.61 32.28
N GLU A 1026 -19.30 -21.84 33.20
CA GLU A 1026 -18.02 -22.48 32.93
C GLU A 1026 -17.88 -23.72 33.83
N PHE A 1027 -17.66 -24.88 33.22
CA PHE A 1027 -17.26 -26.11 33.90
C PHE A 1027 -15.75 -26.30 33.70
N ILE A 1028 -14.98 -26.16 34.77
CA ILE A 1028 -13.52 -26.10 34.75
C ILE A 1028 -12.96 -27.39 35.34
N PHE A 1029 -12.34 -28.21 34.50
CA PHE A 1029 -11.66 -29.45 34.86
C PHE A 1029 -10.15 -29.17 34.97
N GLU A 1030 -9.65 -28.99 36.19
CA GLU A 1030 -8.23 -28.71 36.41
C GLU A 1030 -7.42 -29.97 36.68
N ASN A 1031 -6.23 -30.06 36.08
CA ASN A 1031 -5.24 -31.11 36.29
C ASN A 1031 -5.78 -32.54 36.09
N ILE A 1032 -6.67 -32.72 35.12
CA ILE A 1032 -7.23 -34.04 34.78
C ILE A 1032 -6.26 -34.89 33.96
N ASN A 1033 -5.30 -34.26 33.27
CA ASN A 1033 -4.30 -34.92 32.42
C ASN A 1033 -4.96 -35.91 31.44
N LEU A 1034 -5.93 -35.41 30.68
CA LEU A 1034 -6.74 -36.22 29.76
C LEU A 1034 -5.85 -36.76 28.62
N PRO A 1035 -5.69 -38.08 28.48
CA PRO A 1035 -4.83 -38.69 27.46
C PRO A 1035 -5.24 -38.35 26.02
N TYR A 1036 -4.36 -38.65 25.06
CA TYR A 1036 -4.62 -38.50 23.63
C TYR A 1036 -4.67 -39.84 22.89
N ASP A 1037 -4.70 -40.96 23.62
CA ASP A 1037 -4.89 -42.29 23.04
C ASP A 1037 -6.38 -42.59 22.81
N ASP A 1038 -6.68 -43.22 21.68
CA ASP A 1038 -8.04 -43.53 21.20
C ASP A 1038 -8.93 -44.31 22.19
N ALA A 1039 -8.38 -44.84 23.29
CA ALA A 1039 -9.13 -45.65 24.24
C ALA A 1039 -9.58 -44.89 25.50
N ASN A 1040 -8.94 -43.78 25.86
CA ASN A 1040 -9.15 -43.08 27.15
C ASN A 1040 -9.12 -41.54 27.05
N ASN A 1041 -9.24 -40.99 25.84
CA ASN A 1041 -9.13 -39.56 25.57
C ASN A 1041 -10.46 -38.80 25.69
N ASP A 1042 -11.52 -39.42 26.22
CA ASP A 1042 -12.87 -38.90 26.27
C ASP A 1042 -13.30 -38.40 27.66
N GLY A 1043 -14.26 -37.48 27.66
CA GLY A 1043 -14.87 -36.94 28.86
C GLY A 1043 -16.23 -36.29 28.58
N TYR A 1044 -16.97 -36.01 29.65
CA TYR A 1044 -18.26 -35.34 29.59
C TYR A 1044 -18.60 -34.57 30.87
N VAL A 1045 -19.55 -33.64 30.73
CA VAL A 1045 -20.34 -33.03 31.80
C VAL A 1045 -21.83 -33.12 31.47
N ALA A 1046 -22.64 -33.51 32.45
CA ALA A 1046 -24.10 -33.50 32.37
C ALA A 1046 -24.67 -32.49 33.37
N PHE A 1047 -25.68 -31.75 32.95
CA PHE A 1047 -26.36 -30.77 33.79
C PHE A 1047 -27.83 -30.63 33.39
N ARG A 1048 -28.64 -30.08 34.29
CA ARG A 1048 -30.04 -29.75 34.02
C ARG A 1048 -30.35 -28.29 34.29
N ILE A 1049 -31.30 -27.75 33.55
CA ILE A 1049 -31.74 -26.36 33.66
C ILE A 1049 -33.24 -26.24 33.36
N LYS A 1050 -33.96 -25.39 34.10
CA LYS A 1050 -35.39 -25.15 33.83
C LYS A 1050 -35.56 -24.24 32.62
N THR A 1051 -36.49 -24.63 31.76
CA THR A 1051 -37.01 -23.74 30.72
C THR A 1051 -37.86 -22.64 31.34
N LEU A 1052 -37.92 -21.47 30.71
CA LEU A 1052 -38.79 -20.39 31.17
C LEU A 1052 -40.27 -20.72 30.86
N PRO A 1053 -41.21 -20.37 31.76
CA PRO A 1053 -42.65 -20.63 31.55
C PRO A 1053 -43.26 -19.79 30.41
N THR A 1054 -42.49 -18.88 29.81
CA THR A 1054 -42.90 -18.00 28.71
C THR A 1054 -42.81 -18.64 27.33
N LEU A 1055 -42.23 -19.84 27.21
CA LEU A 1055 -42.07 -20.51 25.91
C LEU A 1055 -43.41 -21.01 25.35
N VAL A 1056 -43.58 -20.90 24.04
CA VAL A 1056 -44.80 -21.30 23.30
C VAL A 1056 -44.50 -22.30 22.18
N LEU A 1057 -45.55 -22.88 21.59
CA LEU A 1057 -45.42 -23.80 20.45
C LEU A 1057 -44.64 -23.15 19.29
N GLY A 1058 -43.59 -23.84 18.84
CA GLY A 1058 -42.67 -23.41 17.79
C GLY A 1058 -41.34 -22.84 18.31
N ASP A 1059 -41.27 -22.44 19.60
CA ASP A 1059 -40.03 -21.95 20.18
C ASP A 1059 -38.97 -23.05 20.25
N SER A 1060 -37.70 -22.69 20.08
CA SER A 1060 -36.59 -23.65 20.06
C SER A 1060 -35.61 -23.39 21.20
N LEU A 1061 -35.34 -24.43 21.98
CA LEU A 1061 -34.26 -24.52 22.95
C LEU A 1061 -32.94 -24.74 22.22
N LYS A 1062 -32.26 -23.65 21.88
CA LYS A 1062 -30.96 -23.70 21.21
C LYS A 1062 -29.85 -23.52 22.24
N ASN A 1063 -28.88 -24.41 22.24
CA ASN A 1063 -27.75 -24.29 23.13
C ASN A 1063 -26.47 -24.92 22.53
N LEU A 1064 -25.34 -24.24 22.63
CA LEU A 1064 -24.01 -24.71 22.18
C LEU A 1064 -22.99 -24.48 23.29
N ALA A 1065 -21.85 -25.18 23.26
CA ALA A 1065 -20.76 -24.96 24.20
C ALA A 1065 -19.41 -24.89 23.48
N ASP A 1066 -18.46 -24.18 24.08
CA ASP A 1066 -17.09 -24.03 23.61
C ASP A 1066 -16.16 -24.82 24.56
N LEU A 1067 -15.37 -25.75 24.02
CA LEU A 1067 -14.48 -26.67 24.76
C LEU A 1067 -13.02 -26.22 24.64
N TYR A 1068 -12.41 -25.75 25.72
CA TYR A 1068 -11.02 -25.32 25.76
C TYR A 1068 -10.16 -26.43 26.35
N PHE A 1069 -9.19 -26.93 25.59
CA PHE A 1069 -8.16 -27.85 26.09
C PHE A 1069 -6.88 -27.05 26.37
N ASP A 1070 -6.49 -26.95 27.64
CA ASP A 1070 -5.43 -26.10 28.15
C ASP A 1070 -5.59 -24.63 27.71
N TYR A 1071 -4.59 -24.10 27.00
CA TYR A 1071 -4.58 -22.74 26.46
C TYR A 1071 -4.89 -22.73 24.95
N ASN A 1072 -5.43 -23.82 24.41
CA ASN A 1072 -5.80 -23.91 22.99
C ASN A 1072 -7.15 -23.23 22.73
N PHE A 1073 -7.38 -22.85 21.47
CA PHE A 1073 -8.65 -22.31 21.01
C PHE A 1073 -9.79 -23.30 21.25
N PRO A 1074 -11.02 -22.81 21.53
CA PRO A 1074 -12.12 -23.67 21.85
C PRO A 1074 -12.58 -24.48 20.64
N ILE A 1075 -12.78 -25.78 20.86
CA ILE A 1075 -13.51 -26.64 19.94
C ILE A 1075 -15.00 -26.46 20.25
N ARG A 1076 -15.75 -25.89 19.31
CA ARG A 1076 -17.17 -25.63 19.48
C ARG A 1076 -17.98 -26.90 19.21
N THR A 1077 -18.90 -27.23 20.11
CA THR A 1077 -19.85 -28.34 19.91
C THR A 1077 -20.83 -28.03 18.78
N ASN A 1078 -21.59 -29.03 18.33
CA ASN A 1078 -22.83 -28.76 17.60
C ASN A 1078 -23.79 -27.87 18.44
N GLU A 1079 -24.70 -27.17 17.74
CA GLU A 1079 -25.83 -26.49 18.37
C GLU A 1079 -26.92 -27.54 18.67
N ALA A 1080 -27.11 -27.85 19.96
CA ALA A 1080 -28.23 -28.66 20.41
C ALA A 1080 -29.53 -27.87 20.23
N GLN A 1081 -30.48 -28.42 19.46
CA GLN A 1081 -31.77 -27.78 19.20
C GLN A 1081 -32.93 -28.72 19.54
N THR A 1082 -33.81 -28.26 20.43
CA THR A 1082 -35.06 -28.93 20.79
C THR A 1082 -36.22 -27.98 20.62
N THR A 1083 -37.26 -28.33 19.86
CA THR A 1083 -38.41 -27.43 19.61
C THR A 1083 -39.60 -27.78 20.50
N VAL A 1084 -40.27 -26.77 21.05
CA VAL A 1084 -41.57 -26.93 21.70
C VAL A 1084 -42.60 -27.24 20.63
N ALA A 1085 -42.98 -28.51 20.52
CA ALA A 1085 -43.88 -28.98 19.48
C ALA A 1085 -44.86 -29.98 20.06
N LEU A 1086 -46.04 -30.05 19.45
CA LEU A 1086 -46.92 -31.19 19.69
C LEU A 1086 -46.23 -32.44 19.14
N SER A 1087 -46.19 -33.50 19.94
CA SER A 1087 -45.72 -34.80 19.49
C SER A 1087 -46.59 -35.26 18.31
N VAL A 1088 -46.08 -35.10 17.09
CA VAL A 1088 -46.57 -35.86 15.94
C VAL A 1088 -45.78 -37.16 15.99
N SER A 1089 -46.22 -38.10 16.82
CA SER A 1089 -45.70 -39.46 16.73
C SER A 1089 -46.02 -39.98 15.34
N ALA A 1090 -44.97 -40.20 14.55
CA ALA A 1090 -45.04 -40.96 13.32
C ALA A 1090 -45.17 -42.48 13.59
N THR A 1091 -45.63 -42.87 14.78
CA THR A 1091 -45.88 -44.27 15.16
C THR A 1091 -47.30 -44.56 15.65
N ASP A 1092 -48.23 -43.60 15.66
CA ASP A 1092 -49.66 -43.92 15.78
C ASP A 1092 -50.37 -43.76 14.42
N ARG A 1093 -50.13 -44.73 13.53
CA ARG A 1093 -51.09 -45.01 12.46
C ARG A 1093 -52.38 -45.53 13.08
N ILE A 1094 -53.32 -44.64 13.37
CA ILE A 1094 -54.74 -44.98 13.34
C ILE A 1094 -55.32 -44.27 12.11
N SER A 1095 -55.31 -44.96 10.96
CA SER A 1095 -56.18 -44.56 9.86
C SER A 1095 -57.61 -44.64 10.39
N SER A 1096 -58.31 -43.51 10.49
CA SER A 1096 -59.73 -43.55 10.75
C SER A 1096 -60.43 -44.17 9.55
N ASP A 1097 -61.27 -45.20 9.75
CA ASP A 1097 -62.16 -45.75 8.72
C ASP A 1097 -63.28 -44.76 8.30
N ALA A 1098 -63.27 -43.56 8.86
CA ALA A 1098 -64.17 -42.47 8.51
C ALA A 1098 -63.90 -41.98 7.08
N LYS A 1099 -64.94 -42.04 6.24
CA LYS A 1099 -64.95 -41.50 4.87
C LYS A 1099 -65.72 -40.19 4.85
N ILE A 1100 -65.23 -39.23 4.06
CA ILE A 1100 -65.92 -37.95 3.87
C ILE A 1100 -66.35 -37.74 2.43
N PHE A 1101 -67.58 -37.28 2.23
CA PHE A 1101 -68.14 -37.03 0.89
C PHE A 1101 -69.26 -35.96 0.91
N PRO A 1102 -69.53 -35.28 -0.22
CA PRO A 1102 -68.72 -35.27 -1.42
C PRO A 1102 -67.37 -34.58 -1.17
N ASN A 1103 -66.29 -35.08 -1.77
CA ASN A 1103 -64.98 -34.45 -1.76
C ASN A 1103 -64.45 -34.46 -3.21
N PRO A 1104 -64.51 -33.34 -3.95
CA PRO A 1104 -64.68 -31.96 -3.47
C PRO A 1104 -66.09 -31.62 -2.94
N VAL A 1105 -66.17 -30.78 -1.92
CA VAL A 1105 -67.40 -30.35 -1.24
C VAL A 1105 -67.76 -28.90 -1.58
N LYS A 1106 -69.04 -28.59 -1.77
CA LYS A 1106 -69.52 -27.20 -1.92
C LYS A 1106 -69.92 -26.60 -0.58
N ASP A 1107 -70.94 -27.14 0.09
CA ASP A 1107 -71.48 -26.49 1.30
C ASP A 1107 -71.51 -27.42 2.52
N ILE A 1108 -71.83 -28.71 2.33
CA ILE A 1108 -71.97 -29.67 3.44
C ILE A 1108 -71.10 -30.91 3.18
N LEU A 1109 -70.21 -31.21 4.11
CA LEU A 1109 -69.34 -32.38 4.11
C LEU A 1109 -69.95 -33.46 5.01
N GLN A 1110 -70.27 -34.63 4.45
CA GLN A 1110 -70.76 -35.78 5.21
C GLN A 1110 -69.58 -36.63 5.68
N ILE A 1111 -69.70 -37.20 6.88
CA ILE A 1111 -68.78 -38.16 7.49
C ILE A 1111 -69.52 -39.49 7.66
N SER A 1112 -69.03 -40.54 7.03
CA SER A 1112 -69.51 -41.91 7.17
C SER A 1112 -68.46 -42.73 7.90
N THR A 1113 -68.83 -43.30 9.05
CA THR A 1113 -67.92 -44.04 9.93
C THR A 1113 -68.74 -44.97 10.81
N ASP A 1114 -68.17 -46.14 11.14
CA ASP A 1114 -68.75 -47.08 12.10
C ASP A 1114 -68.35 -46.74 13.55
N GLU A 1115 -67.56 -45.69 13.76
CA GLU A 1115 -67.03 -45.26 15.06
C GLU A 1115 -67.68 -43.96 15.57
N VAL A 1116 -67.77 -43.82 16.90
CA VAL A 1116 -68.34 -42.62 17.53
C VAL A 1116 -67.26 -41.55 17.70
N TRP A 1117 -67.44 -40.39 17.05
CA TRP A 1117 -66.59 -39.21 17.19
C TRP A 1117 -67.37 -38.08 17.85
N THR A 1118 -66.77 -37.40 18.83
CA THR A 1118 -67.46 -36.37 19.63
C THR A 1118 -67.10 -34.95 19.21
N LYS A 1119 -66.00 -34.77 18.47
CA LYS A 1119 -65.51 -33.45 18.05
C LYS A 1119 -64.83 -33.49 16.68
N ALA A 1120 -65.07 -32.46 15.86
CA ALA A 1120 -64.38 -32.21 14.60
C ALA A 1120 -63.64 -30.86 14.63
N GLU A 1121 -62.40 -30.84 14.17
CA GLU A 1121 -61.58 -29.64 14.05
C GLU A 1121 -61.06 -29.50 12.62
N ILE A 1122 -61.35 -28.38 11.96
CA ILE A 1122 -60.92 -28.11 10.59
C ILE A 1122 -59.72 -27.19 10.63
N TYR A 1123 -58.66 -27.59 9.94
CA TYR A 1123 -57.39 -26.91 9.83
C TYR A 1123 -57.15 -26.46 8.38
N ASP A 1124 -56.51 -25.32 8.21
CA ASP A 1124 -55.84 -25.03 6.94
C ASP A 1124 -54.59 -25.92 6.77
N ILE A 1125 -54.02 -25.92 5.56
CA ILE A 1125 -52.79 -26.67 5.26
C ILE A 1125 -51.56 -26.21 6.08
N ALA A 1126 -51.63 -25.06 6.76
CA ALA A 1126 -50.58 -24.55 7.64
C ALA A 1126 -50.79 -24.96 9.11
N GLY A 1127 -51.80 -25.80 9.41
CA GLY A 1127 -52.06 -26.32 10.75
C GLY A 1127 -52.78 -25.34 11.68
N ARG A 1128 -53.36 -24.25 11.16
CA ARG A 1128 -54.20 -23.34 11.97
C ARG A 1128 -55.63 -23.85 12.05
N ILE A 1129 -56.18 -23.90 13.26
CA ILE A 1129 -57.59 -24.24 13.47
C ILE A 1129 -58.46 -23.12 12.89
N LEU A 1130 -59.24 -23.46 11.86
CA LEU A 1130 -60.24 -22.58 11.28
C LEU A 1130 -61.60 -22.75 11.96
N ARG A 1131 -61.89 -23.96 12.43
CA ARG A 1131 -63.15 -24.29 13.09
C ARG A 1131 -62.97 -25.46 14.05
N SER A 1132 -63.65 -25.41 15.18
CA SER A 1132 -63.72 -26.50 16.17
C SER A 1132 -65.18 -26.67 16.55
N LEU A 1133 -65.72 -27.86 16.34
CA LEU A 1133 -67.16 -28.12 16.41
C LEU A 1133 -67.41 -29.44 17.16
N PRO A 1134 -68.43 -29.51 18.04
CA PRO A 1134 -68.92 -30.79 18.52
C PRO A 1134 -69.58 -31.57 17.36
N LEU A 1135 -69.35 -32.89 17.31
CA LEU A 1135 -69.95 -33.77 16.32
C LEU A 1135 -71.23 -34.40 16.88
N ASN A 1136 -72.37 -33.81 16.55
CA ASN A 1136 -73.71 -34.30 16.95
C ASN A 1136 -74.49 -34.88 15.76
N GLY A 1137 -73.79 -35.42 14.76
CA GLY A 1137 -74.36 -35.98 13.53
C GLY A 1137 -73.29 -36.21 12.47
N SER A 1138 -73.67 -36.76 11.31
CA SER A 1138 -72.77 -37.12 10.21
C SER A 1138 -72.52 -36.00 9.20
N ALA A 1139 -72.98 -34.77 9.43
CA ALA A 1139 -72.86 -33.65 8.47
C ALA A 1139 -72.19 -32.42 9.08
N ILE A 1140 -71.23 -31.83 8.37
CA ILE A 1140 -70.53 -30.60 8.75
C ILE A 1140 -70.72 -29.54 7.67
N ASP A 1141 -71.26 -28.39 8.07
CA ASP A 1141 -71.36 -27.21 7.21
C ASP A 1141 -69.98 -26.55 7.06
N VAL A 1142 -69.50 -26.50 5.82
CA VAL A 1142 -68.22 -25.92 5.40
C VAL A 1142 -68.41 -24.78 4.40
N SER A 1143 -69.64 -24.27 4.22
CA SER A 1143 -69.98 -23.17 3.31
C SER A 1143 -69.17 -21.89 3.56
N ASN A 1144 -68.83 -21.64 4.84
CA ASN A 1144 -68.05 -20.48 5.27
C ASN A 1144 -66.54 -20.59 4.99
N LEU A 1145 -66.05 -21.75 4.52
CA LEU A 1145 -64.66 -21.91 4.10
C LEU A 1145 -64.49 -21.40 2.66
N LYS A 1146 -63.36 -20.76 2.38
CA LYS A 1146 -63.00 -20.38 1.01
C LYS A 1146 -62.64 -21.64 0.20
N SER A 1147 -62.67 -21.53 -1.12
CA SER A 1147 -62.18 -22.60 -2.00
C SER A 1147 -60.73 -22.95 -1.66
N GLY A 1148 -60.44 -24.21 -1.40
CA GLY A 1148 -59.13 -24.62 -0.89
C GLY A 1148 -59.09 -26.03 -0.34
N THR A 1149 -57.90 -26.46 0.05
CA THR A 1149 -57.65 -27.76 0.68
C THR A 1149 -57.59 -27.61 2.19
N TYR A 1150 -58.22 -28.51 2.92
CA TYR A 1150 -58.32 -28.49 4.38
C TYR A 1150 -58.11 -29.89 4.97
N ILE A 1151 -57.72 -29.94 6.24
CA ILE A 1151 -57.62 -31.17 7.03
C ILE A 1151 -58.70 -31.11 8.10
N ILE A 1152 -59.50 -32.17 8.23
CA ILE A 1152 -60.42 -32.36 9.34
C ILE A 1152 -59.84 -33.40 10.31
N LEU A 1153 -59.82 -33.05 11.58
CA LEU A 1153 -59.40 -33.91 12.68
C LEU A 1153 -60.65 -34.31 13.49
N LEU A 1154 -60.90 -35.61 13.58
CA LEU A 1154 -61.97 -36.20 14.39
C LEU A 1154 -61.38 -36.63 15.73
N LYS A 1155 -62.03 -36.30 16.84
CA LYS A 1155 -61.57 -36.62 18.21
C LYS A 1155 -62.65 -37.31 19.03
N ASN A 1156 -62.23 -38.27 19.86
CA ASN A 1156 -63.02 -38.84 20.95
C ASN A 1156 -62.09 -39.28 22.10
N GLY A 1157 -61.96 -38.46 23.15
CA GLY A 1157 -60.93 -38.64 24.18
C GLY A 1157 -59.52 -38.48 23.58
N ASP A 1158 -58.64 -39.44 23.85
CA ASP A 1158 -57.27 -39.48 23.30
C ASP A 1158 -57.21 -40.03 21.88
N LYS A 1159 -58.32 -40.58 21.35
CA LYS A 1159 -58.39 -41.10 19.98
C LYS A 1159 -58.54 -39.95 18.97
N VAL A 1160 -57.67 -39.94 17.95
CA VAL A 1160 -57.63 -38.90 16.92
C VAL A 1160 -57.58 -39.54 15.52
N GLY A 1161 -58.48 -39.12 14.63
CA GLY A 1161 -58.47 -39.46 13.20
C GLY A 1161 -58.27 -38.22 12.35
N ASN A 1162 -57.57 -38.30 11.21
CA ASN A 1162 -57.39 -37.17 10.30
C ASN A 1162 -57.79 -37.52 8.87
N ILE A 1163 -58.45 -36.57 8.17
CA ILE A 1163 -58.90 -36.75 6.79
C ILE A 1163 -58.76 -35.43 6.03
N LYS A 1164 -58.40 -35.49 4.75
CA LYS A 1164 -58.23 -34.31 3.88
C LYS A 1164 -59.46 -34.11 2.98
N PHE A 1165 -59.96 -32.88 2.86
CA PHE A 1165 -60.97 -32.52 1.86
C PHE A 1165 -60.69 -31.23 1.12
N VAL A 1166 -61.33 -31.09 -0.05
CA VAL A 1166 -61.24 -29.93 -0.93
C VAL A 1166 -62.59 -29.22 -0.94
N LYS A 1167 -62.60 -27.95 -0.53
CA LYS A 1167 -63.73 -27.02 -0.68
C LYS A 1167 -63.68 -26.37 -2.06
N MET A 1168 -64.77 -26.48 -2.81
CA MET A 1168 -64.96 -25.79 -4.09
C MET A 1168 -65.28 -24.31 -3.91
#